data_AF-A0A9W4RIX1-F1
#
_entry.id   AF-A0A9W4RIX1-F1
#
_cell.length_a   1.000
_cell.length_b   1.000
_cell.length_c   1.000
_cell.angle_alpha   90.00
_cell.angle_beta   90.00
_cell.angle_gamma   90.00
#
_symmetry.space_group_name_H-M   'P 1'
#
loop_
_entity.id
_entity.type
_entity.pdbx_description
1 polymer ?
#
loop_
_entity_poly.entity_id
_entity_poly.type
_entity_poly.pdbx_seq_one_letter_code
_entity_poly.pdbx_strand_id
1 'polypeptide(L)'
;MVIDPDINPLSFPILEHLDASPSLLHALQSVSAAHQHFFDPSQMARCLEERGIAIQLVQREIANPPKHVFPVFLTVLMLGLSTAWIEGPVTQFGLQHLYGARALVDIMLADSSLPKENPSVFGFTIGAYLYWDMACAFLVPSSEQAPIDNVDLFLGVLQTGSEYHPIGGYCTEVYYHLSSVGRYCRRVCDTGIRNVEEENHLENMLLGWKPEGDNEALVTIGEAFKIHGLINLAISKRHALLTDPSDMDDFLSRQHIDPALLMASILTPPHGCGTEFHTEEDPSVREENIRKQAVQVVPLTSIIKMTTKLFQEITTANGVTYTQPLGLVINNEWVAAKSGEEITVISPIDESQITRAHAGGASDIDVAVKAARAALKGPWGGVSGTDRGKLMLRLADLAEQHTKTLASIDTWNNGKRVSSACGDVGELTDVLRYYAGFADKLHGQVIDTTDKKFAYTSREPLGVCGQIIPWNYPLGMAGWKIAPALAAGNTVVLKPAEQTPLSILLFATLIQEAGFPPGVINVVNGHGRAAGAALAAHEDVAKIAFTGSTQTGREMMKLASATLKNITLETGGKSPAIIFDDAELEQAAKWCHYGVMANQGQICTATSRILVHESIHDKFVDLFIQEVQKTSKVGDPFSAETFQGPQVNKAQFDRVLSYIASGKEEGAECKLGGQPYSSATGKGYFVEPTVFTGVKDHMKIYREEIFGPCVAISSFSTEVEAINRANDSFYGLGAALFTRDITRAHALAKKIESGTVWINSSNDSDYRIPFGGVKQSGIGRELGEAGIAAYTNIKAVHVNMGNRL
;
A
#
# COMPACT_ATOMS: atom_id res chain seq x y z
N MET A 1 18.05 12.86 -14.11
CA MET A 1 18.15 14.12 -14.87
C MET A 1 16.85 14.29 -15.65
N VAL A 2 16.18 15.43 -15.56
CA VAL A 2 15.04 15.74 -16.43
C VAL A 2 15.62 16.24 -17.75
N ILE A 3 15.26 15.59 -18.86
CA ILE A 3 15.69 15.97 -20.21
C ILE A 3 14.58 16.83 -20.78
N ASP A 4 14.72 18.14 -20.66
CA ASP A 4 13.79 19.13 -21.20
C ASP A 4 14.57 20.02 -22.19
N PRO A 5 14.26 19.96 -23.50
CA PRO A 5 14.94 20.75 -24.53
C PRO A 5 14.84 22.26 -24.31
N ASP A 6 13.80 22.72 -23.63
CA ASP A 6 13.53 24.14 -23.40
C ASP A 6 14.27 24.67 -22.15
N ILE A 7 14.78 23.77 -21.30
CA ILE A 7 15.55 24.09 -20.08
C ILE A 7 17.04 23.80 -20.25
N ASN A 8 17.41 22.81 -21.08
CA ASN A 8 18.81 22.48 -21.38
C ASN A 8 18.99 22.15 -22.88
N PRO A 9 19.60 23.03 -23.68
CA PRO A 9 19.76 22.83 -25.13
C PRO A 9 20.73 21.67 -25.50
N LEU A 10 21.45 21.08 -24.53
CA LEU A 10 22.32 19.93 -24.75
C LEU A 10 21.56 18.58 -24.84
N SER A 11 20.26 18.59 -24.55
CA SER A 11 19.39 17.40 -24.47
C SER A 11 19.25 16.62 -25.78
N PHE A 12 19.16 17.32 -26.91
CA PHE A 12 18.81 16.73 -28.21
C PHE A 12 19.96 15.95 -28.88
N PRO A 13 21.21 16.48 -28.94
CA PRO A 13 22.35 15.75 -29.49
C PRO A 13 22.72 14.49 -28.69
N ILE A 14 22.43 14.49 -27.37
CA ILE A 14 22.65 13.33 -26.49
C ILE A 14 21.73 12.17 -26.91
N LEU A 15 20.45 12.45 -27.14
CA LEU A 15 19.45 11.43 -27.48
C LEU A 15 19.72 10.79 -28.85
N GLU A 16 20.11 11.57 -29.87
CA GLU A 16 20.45 11.03 -31.20
C GLU A 16 21.66 10.08 -31.19
N HIS A 17 22.62 10.29 -30.27
CA HIS A 17 23.80 9.42 -30.16
C HIS A 17 23.61 8.24 -29.23
N LEU A 18 22.70 8.31 -28.25
CA LEU A 18 22.36 7.17 -27.38
C LEU A 18 21.68 6.03 -28.14
N ASP A 19 20.91 6.35 -29.18
CA ASP A 19 20.35 5.35 -30.11
C ASP A 19 21.41 4.71 -31.02
N ALA A 20 22.59 5.35 -31.19
CA ALA A 20 23.65 4.92 -32.10
C ALA A 20 24.80 4.12 -31.44
N SER A 21 24.93 4.12 -30.10
CA SER A 21 25.94 3.35 -29.37
C SER A 21 25.30 2.52 -28.24
N PRO A 22 25.07 1.21 -28.47
CA PRO A 22 24.55 0.29 -27.46
C PRO A 22 25.41 0.21 -26.19
N SER A 23 26.72 0.38 -26.32
CA SER A 23 27.68 0.37 -25.22
C SER A 23 27.52 1.58 -24.29
N LEU A 24 27.20 2.76 -24.84
CA LEU A 24 26.92 3.98 -24.07
C LEU A 24 25.58 3.91 -23.33
N LEU A 25 24.55 3.37 -24.00
CA LEU A 25 23.24 3.14 -23.39
C LEU A 25 23.33 2.13 -22.23
N HIS A 26 24.12 1.07 -22.39
CA HIS A 26 24.37 0.08 -21.34
C HIS A 26 25.11 0.69 -20.14
N ALA A 27 26.12 1.53 -20.38
CA ALA A 27 26.82 2.27 -19.32
C ALA A 27 25.86 3.15 -18.51
N LEU A 28 24.91 3.85 -19.16
CA LEU A 28 23.90 4.66 -18.50
C LEU A 28 22.85 3.84 -17.73
N GLN A 29 22.42 2.71 -18.28
CA GLN A 29 21.49 1.81 -17.59
C GLN A 29 22.14 1.19 -16.34
N SER A 30 23.44 0.87 -16.40
CA SER A 30 24.19 0.38 -15.23
C SER A 30 24.28 1.42 -14.10
N VAL A 31 24.32 2.71 -14.42
CA VAL A 31 24.25 3.80 -13.44
C VAL A 31 22.90 3.78 -12.72
N SER A 32 21.80 3.72 -13.48
CA SER A 32 20.45 3.66 -12.93
C SER A 32 20.23 2.40 -12.05
N ALA A 33 20.75 1.25 -12.48
CA ALA A 33 20.69 0.01 -11.72
C ALA A 33 21.52 0.08 -10.42
N ALA A 34 22.73 0.64 -10.46
CA ALA A 34 23.55 0.85 -9.27
C ALA A 34 22.87 1.80 -8.26
N HIS A 35 22.18 2.85 -8.73
CA HIS A 35 21.39 3.73 -7.87
C HIS A 35 20.20 3.01 -7.20
N GLN A 36 19.59 2.02 -7.86
CA GLN A 36 18.50 1.23 -7.28
C GLN A 36 18.96 0.26 -6.19
N HIS A 37 20.23 -0.15 -6.23
CA HIS A 37 20.83 -1.09 -5.28
C HIS A 37 21.76 -0.41 -4.26
N PHE A 38 21.61 0.90 -4.06
CA PHE A 38 22.49 1.73 -3.22
C PHE A 38 22.70 1.22 -1.78
N PHE A 39 21.73 0.51 -1.21
CA PHE A 39 21.81 -0.06 0.15
C PHE A 39 22.19 -1.54 0.22
N ASP A 40 22.48 -2.18 -0.93
CA ASP A 40 23.00 -3.56 -1.01
C ASP A 40 24.42 -3.54 -1.61
N PRO A 41 25.46 -3.58 -0.75
CA PRO A 41 26.85 -3.46 -1.19
C PRO A 41 27.28 -4.53 -2.20
N SER A 42 26.69 -5.73 -2.12
CA SER A 42 27.06 -6.87 -2.97
C SER A 42 26.49 -6.74 -4.38
N GLN A 43 25.24 -6.28 -4.49
CA GLN A 43 24.58 -6.01 -5.77
C GLN A 43 25.13 -4.73 -6.40
N MET A 44 25.41 -3.71 -5.60
CA MET A 44 26.03 -2.49 -6.08
C MET A 44 27.43 -2.75 -6.64
N ALA A 45 28.27 -3.56 -5.97
CA ALA A 45 29.58 -3.96 -6.50
C ALA A 45 29.48 -4.65 -7.86
N ARG A 46 28.52 -5.57 -8.02
CA ARG A 46 28.26 -6.28 -9.27
C ARG A 46 27.79 -5.34 -10.40
N CYS A 47 26.91 -4.39 -10.11
CA CYS A 47 26.49 -3.37 -11.07
C CYS A 47 27.64 -2.42 -11.46
N LEU A 48 28.51 -2.08 -10.52
CA LEU A 48 29.70 -1.24 -10.77
C LEU A 48 30.77 -1.97 -11.58
N GLU A 49 30.90 -3.28 -11.42
CA GLU A 49 31.79 -4.13 -12.23
C GLU A 49 31.28 -4.24 -13.67
N GLU A 50 29.98 -4.48 -13.87
CA GLU A 50 29.31 -4.46 -15.18
C GLU A 50 29.45 -3.09 -15.87
N ARG A 51 29.39 -2.00 -15.09
CA ARG A 51 29.67 -0.64 -15.56
C ARG A 51 31.11 -0.46 -16.03
N GLY A 52 32.09 -1.00 -15.29
CA GLY A 52 33.50 -0.96 -15.67
C GLY A 52 33.76 -1.62 -17.03
N ILE A 53 33.10 -2.75 -17.28
CA ILE A 53 33.16 -3.47 -18.56
C ILE A 53 32.53 -2.64 -19.68
N ALA A 54 31.37 -2.01 -19.44
CA ALA A 54 30.71 -1.13 -20.40
C ALA A 54 31.62 0.07 -20.79
N ILE A 55 32.30 0.68 -19.82
CA ILE A 55 33.23 1.79 -20.04
C ILE A 55 34.44 1.34 -20.89
N GLN A 56 34.98 0.14 -20.65
CA GLN A 56 36.07 -0.40 -21.47
C GLN A 56 35.65 -0.71 -22.92
N LEU A 57 34.41 -1.15 -23.12
CA LEU A 57 33.84 -1.38 -24.46
C LEU A 57 33.63 -0.04 -25.20
N VAL A 58 33.15 0.98 -24.50
CA VAL A 58 33.02 2.34 -25.01
C VAL A 58 34.38 2.95 -25.38
N GLN A 59 35.42 2.71 -24.58
CA GLN A 59 36.79 3.13 -24.89
C GLN A 59 37.34 2.45 -26.16
N ARG A 60 36.94 1.21 -26.45
CA ARG A 60 37.34 0.49 -27.68
C ARG A 60 36.54 0.91 -28.90
N GLU A 61 35.28 1.30 -28.76
CA GLU A 61 34.45 1.83 -29.84
C GLU A 61 34.95 3.19 -30.36
N ILE A 62 35.63 3.97 -29.52
CA ILE A 62 35.95 5.38 -29.81
C ILE A 62 37.46 5.58 -29.89
N ALA A 63 38.08 5.13 -30.98
CA ALA A 63 39.47 5.45 -31.30
C ALA A 63 39.65 6.89 -31.85
N ASN A 64 38.56 7.64 -32.13
CA ASN A 64 38.57 9.06 -32.50
C ASN A 64 37.14 9.67 -32.44
N PRO A 65 36.72 10.34 -31.36
CA PRO A 65 35.40 10.97 -31.29
C PRO A 65 35.38 12.34 -32.01
N PRO A 66 34.24 12.76 -32.61
CA PRO A 66 34.09 14.09 -33.18
C PRO A 66 34.18 15.21 -32.11
N LYS A 67 34.88 16.31 -32.43
CA LYS A 67 35.21 17.42 -31.50
C LYS A 67 34.02 18.06 -30.76
N HIS A 68 32.81 17.96 -31.29
CA HIS A 68 31.59 18.55 -30.74
C HIS A 68 30.85 17.65 -29.73
N VAL A 69 31.24 16.38 -29.60
CA VAL A 69 30.56 15.38 -28.73
C VAL A 69 31.32 15.15 -27.42
N PHE A 70 32.62 15.46 -27.41
CA PHE A 70 33.52 15.20 -26.28
C PHE A 70 33.07 15.82 -24.93
N PRO A 71 32.60 17.07 -24.87
CA PRO A 71 32.23 17.70 -23.59
C PRO A 71 30.88 17.22 -23.03
N VAL A 72 29.97 16.83 -23.93
CA VAL A 72 28.64 16.28 -23.62
C VAL A 72 28.74 14.84 -23.12
N PHE A 73 29.61 14.06 -23.75
CA PHE A 73 29.98 12.72 -23.33
C PHE A 73 30.66 12.72 -21.95
N LEU A 74 31.54 13.70 -21.70
CA LEU A 74 32.19 13.92 -20.41
C LEU A 74 31.18 14.28 -19.30
N THR A 75 30.18 15.09 -19.64
CA THR A 75 29.10 15.48 -18.72
C THR A 75 28.30 14.28 -18.22
N VAL A 76 27.93 13.37 -19.13
CA VAL A 76 27.20 12.14 -18.79
C VAL A 76 28.06 11.17 -17.96
N LEU A 77 29.35 11.07 -18.27
CA LEU A 77 30.30 10.25 -17.51
C LEU A 77 30.49 10.78 -16.08
N MET A 78 30.57 12.11 -15.91
CA MET A 78 30.77 12.79 -14.62
C MET A 78 29.51 12.80 -13.74
N LEU A 79 28.31 12.92 -14.31
CA LEU A 79 27.05 12.85 -13.57
C LEU A 79 26.74 11.43 -13.04
N GLY A 80 27.29 10.39 -13.69
CA GLY A 80 27.27 9.03 -13.20
C GLY A 80 28.20 8.77 -12.00
N LEU A 81 29.03 9.72 -11.56
CA LEU A 81 29.97 9.55 -10.44
C LEU A 81 29.32 9.67 -9.04
N SER A 82 28.02 9.93 -8.96
CA SER A 82 27.30 10.27 -7.73
C SER A 82 27.07 9.12 -6.71
N THR A 83 27.66 7.93 -6.87
CA THR A 83 27.40 6.76 -5.98
C THR A 83 28.58 6.17 -5.22
N ALA A 84 29.77 6.79 -5.24
CA ALA A 84 30.90 6.32 -4.44
C ALA A 84 30.97 7.02 -3.08
N TRP A 85 30.09 6.65 -2.13
CA TRP A 85 30.08 7.16 -0.76
C TRP A 85 30.13 6.03 0.29
N ILE A 86 30.92 4.98 0.04
CA ILE A 86 31.10 3.86 0.99
C ILE A 86 32.59 3.46 1.02
N GLU A 87 33.16 3.28 2.21
CA GLU A 87 34.55 2.84 2.41
C GLU A 87 34.80 1.43 1.83
N GLY A 88 35.99 1.21 1.25
CA GLY A 88 36.43 -0.09 0.72
C GLY A 88 36.95 -0.01 -0.73
N PRO A 89 36.89 -1.09 -1.53
CA PRO A 89 37.37 -1.12 -2.94
C PRO A 89 36.77 0.00 -3.83
N VAL A 90 35.64 0.56 -3.41
CA VAL A 90 34.96 1.73 -4.01
C VAL A 90 35.81 3.01 -3.94
N THR A 91 36.69 3.15 -2.93
CA THR A 91 37.62 4.29 -2.81
C THR A 91 38.69 4.26 -3.90
N GLN A 92 39.24 3.09 -4.26
CA GLN A 92 40.18 2.97 -5.39
C GLN A 92 39.49 3.27 -6.73
N PHE A 93 38.25 2.83 -6.90
CA PHE A 93 37.45 3.12 -8.08
C PHE A 93 37.14 4.63 -8.21
N GLY A 94 36.78 5.29 -7.10
CA GLY A 94 36.58 6.74 -7.03
C GLY A 94 37.85 7.54 -7.34
N LEU A 95 39.02 7.10 -6.85
CA LEU A 95 40.32 7.69 -7.14
C LEU A 95 40.70 7.58 -8.62
N GLN A 96 40.52 6.41 -9.25
CA GLN A 96 40.80 6.24 -10.68
C GLN A 96 39.89 7.13 -11.57
N HIS A 97 38.64 7.31 -11.17
CA HIS A 97 37.73 8.23 -11.86
C HIS A 97 38.09 9.70 -11.64
N LEU A 98 38.54 10.09 -10.44
CA LEU A 98 39.05 11.43 -10.15
C LEU A 98 40.30 11.74 -11.00
N TYR A 99 41.24 10.79 -11.11
CA TYR A 99 42.42 10.93 -11.99
C TYR A 99 42.06 11.00 -13.47
N GLY A 100 41.09 10.19 -13.92
CA GLY A 100 40.56 10.26 -15.28
C GLY A 100 39.90 11.60 -15.59
N ALA A 101 39.06 12.09 -14.68
CA ALA A 101 38.43 13.41 -14.78
C ALA A 101 39.48 14.53 -14.84
N ARG A 102 40.54 14.44 -14.04
CA ARG A 102 41.65 15.41 -14.05
C ARG A 102 42.40 15.42 -15.38
N ALA A 103 42.80 14.25 -15.89
CA ALA A 103 43.50 14.16 -17.17
C ALA A 103 42.68 14.78 -18.32
N LEU A 104 41.36 14.64 -18.26
CA LEU A 104 40.44 15.23 -19.23
C LEU A 104 40.33 16.76 -19.06
N VAL A 105 40.28 17.27 -17.83
CA VAL A 105 40.36 18.72 -17.55
C VAL A 105 41.68 19.31 -18.04
N ASP A 106 42.82 18.63 -17.81
CA ASP A 106 44.13 19.08 -18.28
C ASP A 106 44.22 19.10 -19.82
N ILE A 107 43.61 18.11 -20.50
CA ILE A 107 43.48 18.10 -21.97
C ILE A 107 42.61 19.29 -22.45
N MET A 108 41.52 19.59 -21.76
CA MET A 108 40.64 20.72 -22.10
C MET A 108 41.31 22.08 -21.87
N LEU A 109 42.16 22.21 -20.84
CA LEU A 109 42.92 23.43 -20.55
C LEU A 109 44.10 23.62 -21.52
N ALA A 110 44.66 22.53 -22.03
CA ALA A 110 45.72 22.59 -23.04
C ALA A 110 45.21 23.10 -24.41
N ASP A 111 43.91 22.99 -24.68
CA ASP A 111 43.29 23.53 -25.88
C ASP A 111 42.59 24.87 -25.61
N SER A 112 43.32 25.95 -25.85
CA SER A 112 42.89 27.34 -25.67
C SER A 112 41.66 27.78 -26.52
N SER A 113 41.16 26.95 -27.45
CA SER A 113 40.00 27.26 -28.29
C SER A 113 38.66 26.85 -27.66
N LEU A 114 38.66 25.80 -26.84
CA LEU A 114 37.48 25.21 -26.21
C LEU A 114 36.67 26.19 -25.31
N PRO A 115 37.31 27.01 -24.45
CA PRO A 115 36.59 27.98 -23.63
C PRO A 115 35.85 29.04 -24.46
N LYS A 116 36.30 29.32 -25.69
CA LYS A 116 35.72 30.35 -26.57
C LYS A 116 34.58 29.80 -27.43
N GLU A 117 34.66 28.55 -27.86
CA GLU A 117 33.64 27.95 -28.73
C GLU A 117 32.44 27.40 -27.95
N ASN A 118 32.64 26.89 -26.72
CA ASN A 118 31.58 26.28 -25.90
C ASN A 118 31.71 26.67 -24.41
N PRO A 119 31.56 27.96 -24.06
CA PRO A 119 31.85 28.49 -22.72
C PRO A 119 30.99 27.86 -21.61
N SER A 120 29.70 27.62 -21.86
CA SER A 120 28.79 27.03 -20.88
C SER A 120 29.14 25.58 -20.54
N VAL A 121 29.62 24.82 -21.53
CA VAL A 121 29.98 23.41 -21.33
C VAL A 121 31.32 23.29 -20.63
N PHE A 122 32.27 24.18 -20.95
CA PHE A 122 33.53 24.30 -20.24
C PHE A 122 33.30 24.66 -18.76
N GLY A 123 32.52 25.71 -18.47
CA GLY A 123 32.20 26.13 -17.10
C GLY A 123 31.48 25.07 -16.27
N PHE A 124 30.50 24.37 -16.86
CA PHE A 124 29.80 23.27 -16.19
C PHE A 124 30.73 22.09 -15.87
N THR A 125 31.61 21.72 -16.80
CA THR A 125 32.56 20.61 -16.63
C THR A 125 33.51 20.87 -15.48
N ILE A 126 34.03 22.10 -15.37
CA ILE A 126 34.92 22.44 -14.26
C ILE A 126 34.16 22.54 -12.92
N GLY A 127 32.93 23.07 -12.92
CA GLY A 127 32.09 23.08 -11.72
C GLY A 127 31.80 21.69 -11.18
N ALA A 128 31.55 20.71 -12.06
CA ALA A 128 31.35 19.31 -11.68
C ALA A 128 32.63 18.66 -11.12
N TYR A 129 33.81 19.00 -11.67
CA TYR A 129 35.10 18.55 -11.13
C TYR A 129 35.35 19.11 -9.72
N LEU A 130 35.11 20.40 -9.49
CA LEU A 130 35.33 21.04 -8.18
C LEU A 130 34.36 20.55 -7.10
N TYR A 131 33.11 20.27 -7.45
CA TYR A 131 32.16 19.60 -6.55
C TYR A 131 32.67 18.23 -6.11
N TRP A 132 33.22 17.45 -7.04
CA TRP A 132 33.73 16.12 -6.74
C TRP A 132 35.04 16.16 -5.94
N ASP A 133 35.91 17.12 -6.23
CA ASP A 133 37.11 17.40 -5.44
C ASP A 133 36.75 17.73 -3.97
N MET A 134 35.77 18.61 -3.76
CA MET A 134 35.24 18.89 -2.42
C MET A 134 34.75 17.61 -1.72
N ALA A 135 33.98 16.77 -2.42
CA ALA A 135 33.44 15.53 -1.86
C ALA A 135 34.56 14.54 -1.45
N CYS A 136 35.70 14.55 -2.15
CA CYS A 136 36.82 13.66 -1.88
C CYS A 136 37.82 14.21 -0.84
N ALA A 137 37.83 15.52 -0.59
CA ALA A 137 38.82 16.20 0.27
C ALA A 137 38.85 15.68 1.72
N PHE A 138 37.75 15.13 2.22
CA PHE A 138 37.63 14.55 3.57
C PHE A 138 37.85 13.02 3.62
N LEU A 139 37.77 12.35 2.47
CA LEU A 139 37.70 10.88 2.38
C LEU A 139 39.03 10.26 1.95
N VAL A 140 39.86 10.97 1.19
CA VAL A 140 41.13 10.47 0.65
C VAL A 140 42.29 10.77 1.59
N PRO A 141 43.20 9.82 1.89
CA PRO A 141 44.39 10.10 2.69
C PRO A 141 45.21 11.27 2.14
N SER A 142 45.69 12.14 3.00
CA SER A 142 46.48 13.34 2.67
C SER A 142 47.71 13.06 1.80
N SER A 143 48.32 11.88 1.90
CA SER A 143 49.42 11.43 1.02
C SER A 143 49.02 11.29 -0.45
N GLU A 144 47.74 11.09 -0.73
CA GLU A 144 47.18 10.88 -2.08
C GLU A 144 46.48 12.14 -2.64
N GLN A 145 46.35 13.19 -1.83
CA GLN A 145 45.74 14.47 -2.21
C GLN A 145 46.70 15.41 -2.97
N ALA A 146 47.99 15.08 -3.02
CA ALA A 146 49.06 15.95 -3.52
C ALA A 146 48.97 16.43 -4.99
N PRO A 147 48.20 15.85 -5.93
CA PRO A 147 48.05 16.44 -7.27
C PRO A 147 47.03 17.58 -7.37
N ILE A 148 46.30 17.96 -6.32
CA ILE A 148 44.99 18.61 -6.46
C ILE A 148 44.96 20.13 -6.13
N ASP A 149 46.05 20.71 -5.62
CA ASP A 149 46.12 22.13 -5.22
C ASP A 149 46.71 23.04 -6.32
N ASN A 150 46.01 23.21 -7.45
CA ASN A 150 46.44 24.17 -8.49
C ASN A 150 45.61 25.47 -8.45
N VAL A 151 46.20 26.54 -7.91
CA VAL A 151 45.62 27.89 -7.82
C VAL A 151 45.32 28.49 -9.20
N ASP A 152 46.08 28.14 -10.24
CA ASP A 152 45.86 28.62 -11.61
C ASP A 152 44.57 28.05 -12.21
N LEU A 153 44.23 26.81 -11.85
CA LEU A 153 42.96 26.19 -12.23
C LEU A 153 41.78 26.95 -11.61
N PHE A 154 41.88 27.33 -10.34
CA PHE A 154 40.84 28.07 -9.62
C PHE A 154 40.65 29.49 -10.19
N LEU A 155 41.75 30.22 -10.41
CA LEU A 155 41.70 31.57 -10.96
C LEU A 155 41.12 31.60 -12.39
N GLY A 156 41.43 30.58 -13.19
CA GLY A 156 40.85 30.42 -14.54
C GLY A 156 39.33 30.22 -14.51
N VAL A 157 38.80 29.57 -13.48
CA VAL A 157 37.37 29.21 -13.35
C VAL A 157 36.55 30.35 -12.74
N LEU A 158 37.12 31.10 -11.79
CA LEU A 158 36.47 32.29 -11.23
C LEU A 158 36.27 33.40 -12.27
N GLN A 159 37.25 33.56 -13.17
CA GLN A 159 37.13 34.49 -14.30
C GLN A 159 36.08 34.06 -15.33
N THR A 160 35.90 32.76 -15.58
CA THR A 160 34.92 32.28 -16.59
C THR A 160 33.53 32.00 -16.03
N GLY A 161 33.39 31.57 -14.77
CA GLY A 161 32.09 31.25 -14.16
C GLY A 161 31.22 32.47 -13.88
N SER A 162 31.84 33.61 -13.55
CA SER A 162 31.15 34.88 -13.26
C SER A 162 30.63 35.59 -14.52
N GLU A 163 31.24 35.37 -15.68
CA GLU A 163 30.86 36.03 -16.95
C GLU A 163 29.66 35.38 -17.66
N TYR A 164 29.31 34.11 -17.36
CA TYR A 164 28.33 33.35 -18.15
C TYR A 164 27.11 32.83 -17.35
N HIS A 165 27.18 32.66 -16.02
CA HIS A 165 26.00 32.35 -15.20
C HIS A 165 26.22 32.64 -13.69
N PRO A 166 25.41 33.50 -13.03
CA PRO A 166 25.62 33.92 -11.63
C PRO A 166 25.70 32.76 -10.63
N ILE A 167 24.92 31.69 -10.88
CA ILE A 167 24.91 30.49 -10.01
C ILE A 167 26.22 29.68 -10.13
N GLY A 168 26.86 29.68 -11.30
CA GLY A 168 28.07 28.88 -11.54
C GLY A 168 29.30 29.43 -10.83
N GLY A 169 29.49 30.75 -10.87
CA GLY A 169 30.55 31.44 -10.11
C GLY A 169 30.38 31.25 -8.60
N TYR A 170 29.16 31.40 -8.10
CA TYR A 170 28.84 31.24 -6.68
C TYR A 170 29.12 29.82 -6.14
N CYS A 171 28.66 28.78 -6.85
CA CYS A 171 28.92 27.39 -6.45
C CYS A 171 30.42 27.04 -6.49
N THR A 172 31.17 27.61 -7.44
CA THR A 172 32.62 27.37 -7.57
C THR A 172 33.39 27.87 -6.34
N GLU A 173 33.05 29.06 -5.86
CA GLU A 173 33.66 29.67 -4.67
C GLU A 173 33.36 28.85 -3.41
N VAL A 174 32.11 28.41 -3.24
CA VAL A 174 31.66 27.54 -2.14
C VAL A 174 32.48 26.24 -2.10
N TYR A 175 32.62 25.56 -3.23
CA TYR A 175 33.31 24.27 -3.31
C TYR A 175 34.81 24.39 -3.04
N TYR A 176 35.44 25.49 -3.46
CA TYR A 176 36.86 25.74 -3.18
C TYR A 176 37.14 25.92 -1.68
N HIS A 177 36.33 26.73 -0.99
CA HIS A 177 36.50 26.98 0.44
C HIS A 177 36.34 25.68 1.25
N LEU A 178 35.34 24.86 0.92
CA LEU A 178 35.11 23.59 1.60
C LEU A 178 36.19 22.54 1.30
N SER A 179 36.65 22.45 0.05
CA SER A 179 37.75 21.55 -0.32
C SER A 179 39.04 21.91 0.44
N SER A 180 39.37 23.21 0.52
CA SER A 180 40.54 23.71 1.24
C SER A 180 40.52 23.37 2.73
N VAL A 181 39.36 23.54 3.37
CA VAL A 181 39.15 23.16 4.77
C VAL A 181 39.23 21.65 4.94
N GLY A 182 38.62 20.88 4.03
CA GLY A 182 38.61 19.42 4.09
C GLY A 182 39.99 18.80 3.98
N ARG A 183 40.83 19.28 3.06
CA ARG A 183 42.23 18.82 2.96
C ARG A 183 43.03 19.10 4.21
N TYR A 184 42.86 20.29 4.80
CA TYR A 184 43.50 20.63 6.06
C TYR A 184 43.04 19.69 7.19
N CYS A 185 41.74 19.55 7.37
CA CYS A 185 41.15 18.67 8.38
C CYS A 185 41.64 17.24 8.21
N ARG A 186 41.72 16.75 6.97
CA ARG A 186 42.20 15.40 6.68
C ARG A 186 43.69 15.24 6.94
N ARG A 187 44.53 16.23 6.62
CA ARG A 187 45.94 16.25 7.01
C ARG A 187 46.11 16.15 8.53
N VAL A 188 45.31 16.89 9.29
CA VAL A 188 45.32 16.83 10.76
C VAL A 188 44.87 15.46 11.26
N CYS A 189 43.83 14.86 10.67
CA CYS A 189 43.37 13.52 11.03
C CYS A 189 44.42 12.43 10.73
N ASP A 190 45.07 12.49 9.56
CA ASP A 190 46.03 11.47 9.15
C ASP A 190 47.37 11.57 9.89
N THR A 191 47.82 12.80 10.18
CA THR A 191 49.16 13.05 10.74
C THR A 191 49.15 13.39 12.23
N GLY A 192 48.01 13.84 12.76
CA GLY A 192 47.89 14.40 14.12
C GLY A 192 48.56 15.77 14.30
N ILE A 193 49.14 16.36 13.24
CA ILE A 193 49.94 17.58 13.32
C ILE A 193 49.08 18.79 12.92
N ARG A 194 49.03 19.80 13.79
CA ARG A 194 48.32 21.06 13.55
C ARG A 194 49.26 22.16 13.08
N ASN A 195 48.83 22.90 12.07
CA ASN A 195 49.46 24.15 11.63
C ASN A 195 48.56 25.34 12.00
N VAL A 196 48.91 26.06 13.06
CA VAL A 196 48.10 27.15 13.63
C VAL A 196 48.02 28.36 12.69
N GLU A 197 49.05 28.61 11.90
CA GLU A 197 49.06 29.73 10.94
C GLU A 197 48.07 29.48 9.79
N GLU A 198 48.04 28.24 9.29
CA GLU A 198 47.11 27.79 8.25
C GLU A 198 45.66 27.69 8.77
N GLU A 199 45.45 27.26 10.02
CA GLU A 199 44.13 27.32 10.66
C GLU A 199 43.58 28.73 10.73
N ASN A 200 44.38 29.67 11.21
CA ASN A 200 43.98 31.06 11.30
C ASN A 200 43.72 31.64 9.91
N HIS A 201 44.48 31.23 8.89
CA HIS A 201 44.24 31.63 7.51
C HIS A 201 42.89 31.11 6.99
N LEU A 202 42.59 29.82 7.16
CA LEU A 202 41.35 29.20 6.71
C LEU A 202 40.12 29.71 7.48
N GLU A 203 40.26 29.95 8.78
CA GLU A 203 39.20 30.53 9.61
C GLU A 203 38.90 31.98 9.21
N ASN A 204 39.93 32.80 8.99
CA ASN A 204 39.75 34.17 8.50
C ASN A 204 39.19 34.21 7.08
N MET A 205 39.59 33.26 6.22
CA MET A 205 39.02 33.09 4.88
C MET A 205 37.51 32.84 4.95
N LEU A 206 37.06 31.89 5.79
CA LEU A 206 35.63 31.58 5.95
C LEU A 206 34.86 32.71 6.64
N LEU A 207 35.39 33.32 7.70
CA LEU A 207 34.74 34.43 8.41
C LEU A 207 34.62 35.68 7.55
N GLY A 208 35.66 35.97 6.74
CA GLY A 208 35.70 37.08 5.80
C GLY A 208 34.86 36.88 4.55
N TRP A 209 34.54 35.63 4.20
CA TRP A 209 33.66 35.31 3.08
C TRP A 209 32.21 35.72 3.40
N LYS A 210 31.62 36.54 2.54
CA LYS A 210 30.22 36.97 2.60
C LYS A 210 29.52 36.45 1.35
N PRO A 211 28.66 35.43 1.47
CA PRO A 211 27.93 34.93 0.33
C PRO A 211 26.91 35.99 -0.13
N GLU A 212 27.19 36.68 -1.23
CA GLU A 212 26.34 37.74 -1.80
C GLU A 212 25.77 37.31 -3.16
N GLY A 213 24.50 37.65 -3.45
CA GLY A 213 23.88 37.37 -4.75
C GLY A 213 22.37 37.65 -4.77
N ASP A 214 21.80 37.84 -5.97
CA ASP A 214 20.38 38.18 -6.19
C ASP A 214 19.39 37.04 -5.85
N ASN A 215 19.91 35.86 -5.48
CA ASN A 215 19.12 34.67 -5.18
C ASN A 215 19.28 34.30 -3.69
N GLU A 216 18.25 34.62 -2.92
CA GLU A 216 18.18 34.42 -1.46
C GLU A 216 18.40 32.95 -1.03
N ALA A 217 17.98 31.98 -1.86
CA ALA A 217 18.21 30.57 -1.59
C ALA A 217 19.69 30.19 -1.72
N LEU A 218 20.40 30.78 -2.67
CA LEU A 218 21.84 30.56 -2.82
C LEU A 218 22.62 31.19 -1.68
N VAL A 219 22.30 32.45 -1.31
CA VAL A 219 22.87 33.14 -0.15
C VAL A 219 22.71 32.30 1.13
N THR A 220 21.53 31.73 1.35
CA THR A 220 21.25 30.85 2.48
C THR A 220 22.10 29.58 2.45
N ILE A 221 22.28 28.97 1.28
CA ILE A 221 23.12 27.78 1.09
C ILE A 221 24.60 28.09 1.36
N GLY A 222 25.12 29.22 0.87
CA GLY A 222 26.50 29.63 1.14
C GLY A 222 26.76 29.91 2.61
N GLU A 223 25.80 30.53 3.32
CA GLU A 223 25.89 30.72 4.78
C GLU A 223 25.91 29.37 5.52
N ALA A 224 25.08 28.41 5.13
CA ALA A 224 25.09 27.06 5.71
C ALA A 224 26.45 26.35 5.49
N PHE A 225 27.04 26.49 4.30
CA PHE A 225 28.35 25.91 4.00
C PHE A 225 29.51 26.60 4.70
N LYS A 226 29.46 27.92 4.84
CA LYS A 226 30.40 28.69 5.66
C LYS A 226 30.41 28.18 7.10
N ILE A 227 29.22 28.01 7.69
CA ILE A 227 29.06 27.47 9.04
C ILE A 227 29.62 26.05 9.13
N HIS A 228 29.33 25.18 8.15
CA HIS A 228 29.83 23.82 8.10
C HIS A 228 31.37 23.76 8.02
N GLY A 229 32.01 24.60 7.20
CA GLY A 229 33.47 24.71 7.12
C GLY A 229 34.10 25.13 8.45
N LEU A 230 33.50 26.11 9.15
CA LEU A 230 33.98 26.57 10.46
C LEU A 230 33.86 25.47 11.53
N ILE A 231 32.78 24.69 11.51
CA ILE A 231 32.59 23.55 12.40
C ILE A 231 33.65 22.47 12.14
N ASN A 232 33.90 22.09 10.89
CA ASN A 232 34.91 21.08 10.56
C ASN A 232 36.32 21.51 10.96
N LEU A 233 36.66 22.79 10.78
CA LEU A 233 37.93 23.34 11.22
C LEU A 233 38.02 23.33 12.76
N ALA A 234 36.94 23.66 13.47
CA ALA A 234 36.88 23.61 14.94
C ALA A 234 36.98 22.17 15.49
N ILE A 235 36.32 21.21 14.84
CA ILE A 235 36.43 19.78 15.14
C ILE A 235 37.87 19.34 14.95
N SER A 236 38.54 19.71 13.85
CA SER A 236 39.93 19.35 13.60
C SER A 236 40.90 19.97 14.60
N LYS A 237 40.68 21.23 15.00
CA LYS A 237 41.43 21.88 16.10
C LYS A 237 41.32 21.09 17.40
N ARG A 238 40.19 20.43 17.63
CA ARG A 238 39.86 19.67 18.85
C ARG A 238 40.07 18.16 18.73
N HIS A 239 40.24 17.60 17.55
CA HIS A 239 40.41 16.15 17.34
C HIS A 239 41.74 15.64 17.94
N ALA A 240 42.70 16.55 18.20
CA ALA A 240 43.90 16.26 18.99
C ALA A 240 43.68 16.35 20.53
N LEU A 241 42.49 16.73 21.02
CA LEU A 241 42.23 17.09 22.41
C LEU A 241 40.88 16.63 23.02
N LEU A 242 40.03 15.86 22.34
CA LEU A 242 38.71 15.49 22.89
C LEU A 242 38.63 14.04 23.40
N THR A 243 38.42 13.93 24.71
CA THR A 243 37.91 12.73 25.41
C THR A 243 36.45 12.89 25.89
N ASP A 244 35.77 14.03 25.65
CA ASP A 244 34.39 14.29 26.12
C ASP A 244 33.50 15.05 25.09
N PRO A 245 32.32 14.53 24.72
CA PRO A 245 31.35 15.17 23.83
C PRO A 245 30.75 16.52 24.28
N SER A 246 30.77 16.88 25.58
CA SER A 246 30.10 18.09 26.08
C SER A 246 30.74 19.41 25.63
N ASP A 247 31.98 19.37 25.15
CA ASP A 247 32.70 20.57 24.69
C ASP A 247 32.10 21.17 23.41
N MET A 248 31.40 20.36 22.60
CA MET A 248 30.83 20.75 21.30
C MET A 248 29.64 21.70 21.44
N ASP A 249 28.79 21.48 22.44
CA ASP A 249 27.65 22.35 22.74
C ASP A 249 28.11 23.73 23.25
N ASP A 250 29.19 23.79 24.04
CA ASP A 250 29.77 25.04 24.56
C ASP A 250 30.39 25.91 23.44
N PHE A 251 30.95 25.28 22.39
CA PHE A 251 31.48 25.99 21.22
C PHE A 251 30.37 26.57 20.33
N LEU A 252 29.35 25.76 20.01
CA LEU A 252 28.21 26.21 19.19
C LEU A 252 27.47 27.37 19.86
N SER A 253 27.35 27.32 21.20
CA SER A 253 26.78 28.40 22.00
C SER A 253 27.62 29.70 21.95
N ARG A 254 28.95 29.62 22.10
CA ARG A 254 29.84 30.80 22.04
C ARG A 254 29.90 31.46 20.66
N GLN A 255 29.68 30.70 19.60
CA GLN A 255 29.66 31.20 18.22
C GLN A 255 28.26 31.60 17.73
N HIS A 256 27.24 31.51 18.58
CA HIS A 256 25.83 31.79 18.24
C HIS A 256 25.29 30.97 17.05
N ILE A 257 25.70 29.70 16.94
CA ILE A 257 25.27 28.79 15.86
C ILE A 257 24.14 27.88 16.38
N ASP A 258 23.00 27.84 15.67
CA ASP A 258 21.86 26.98 16.01
C ASP A 258 22.20 25.49 15.79
N PRO A 259 22.14 24.64 16.84
CA PRO A 259 22.42 23.21 16.73
C PRO A 259 21.48 22.44 15.79
N ALA A 260 20.28 22.96 15.50
CA ALA A 260 19.32 22.31 14.59
C ALA A 260 19.80 22.29 13.13
N LEU A 261 20.70 23.21 12.74
CA LEU A 261 21.37 23.21 11.43
C LEU A 261 22.45 22.12 11.30
N LEU A 262 22.87 21.50 12.41
CA LEU A 262 23.95 20.50 12.47
C LEU A 262 23.51 19.10 12.01
N MET A 263 22.23 18.76 12.19
CA MET A 263 21.69 17.40 11.98
C MET A 263 21.67 16.94 10.51
N ALA A 264 22.02 17.81 9.55
CA ALA A 264 22.16 17.44 8.15
C ALA A 264 23.55 16.91 7.77
N SER A 265 24.53 16.81 8.69
CA SER A 265 25.93 16.66 8.26
C SER A 265 26.90 15.82 9.14
N ILE A 266 26.42 14.88 9.96
CA ILE A 266 27.32 13.98 10.72
C ILE A 266 27.20 12.53 10.21
N LEU A 267 28.16 12.09 9.39
CA LEU A 267 28.44 10.67 9.11
C LEU A 267 29.60 10.23 10.01
N THR A 268 29.32 9.43 11.04
CA THR A 268 30.35 8.70 11.81
C THR A 268 30.27 7.22 11.41
N PRO A 269 31.37 6.56 11.00
CA PRO A 269 31.35 5.12 10.79
C PRO A 269 31.59 4.38 12.13
N PRO A 270 30.99 3.19 12.35
CA PRO A 270 31.34 2.32 13.46
C PRO A 270 32.58 1.47 13.15
N HIS A 271 33.33 1.11 14.20
CA HIS A 271 34.56 0.33 14.14
C HIS A 271 34.38 -1.10 13.59
N GLY A 272 35.23 -1.46 12.62
CA GLY A 272 35.84 -2.79 12.45
C GLY A 272 35.00 -3.89 11.80
N CYS A 273 35.36 -4.28 10.56
CA CYS A 273 35.42 -5.67 10.10
C CYS A 273 36.00 -5.73 8.68
N GLY A 274 37.14 -6.43 8.51
CA GLY A 274 37.62 -6.80 7.17
C GLY A 274 36.99 -8.11 6.70
N THR A 275 36.98 -8.35 5.39
CA THR A 275 37.11 -9.69 4.76
C THR A 275 37.23 -9.56 3.24
N GLU A 276 38.15 -10.35 2.67
CA GLU A 276 38.38 -10.59 1.24
C GLU A 276 37.22 -11.38 0.58
N PHE A 277 37.01 -11.19 -0.73
CA PHE A 277 36.11 -12.01 -1.56
C PHE A 277 36.84 -12.52 -2.82
N HIS A 278 36.64 -13.81 -3.12
CA HIS A 278 37.01 -14.47 -4.38
C HIS A 278 35.75 -14.92 -5.13
N THR A 279 35.72 -14.76 -6.46
CA THR A 279 34.81 -15.50 -7.35
C THR A 279 35.45 -15.74 -8.72
N GLU A 280 35.56 -17.00 -9.16
CA GLU A 280 35.86 -17.40 -10.54
C GLU A 280 34.60 -18.01 -11.19
N GLU A 281 34.05 -17.34 -12.21
CA GLU A 281 33.35 -17.98 -13.33
C GLU A 281 33.64 -17.17 -14.62
N ASP A 282 33.83 -17.87 -15.74
CA ASP A 282 34.34 -17.35 -17.02
C ASP A 282 33.40 -16.27 -17.64
N PRO A 283 33.93 -15.05 -17.95
CA PRO A 283 33.17 -13.93 -18.53
C PRO A 283 32.39 -14.23 -19.81
N SER A 284 32.86 -15.18 -20.62
CA SER A 284 32.30 -15.47 -21.95
C SER A 284 30.91 -16.10 -21.92
N VAL A 285 30.61 -16.90 -20.89
CA VAL A 285 29.30 -17.57 -20.71
C VAL A 285 28.23 -16.58 -20.25
N ARG A 286 28.63 -15.51 -19.58
CA ARG A 286 27.75 -14.47 -19.03
C ARG A 286 27.23 -13.54 -20.12
N GLU A 287 28.06 -13.24 -21.13
CA GLU A 287 27.74 -12.36 -22.26
C GLU A 287 26.59 -12.90 -23.14
N GLU A 288 26.52 -14.22 -23.35
CA GLU A 288 25.51 -14.83 -24.22
C GLU A 288 24.12 -14.92 -23.58
N ASN A 289 24.05 -15.02 -22.25
CA ASN A 289 22.78 -14.99 -21.51
C ASN A 289 22.15 -13.59 -21.49
N ILE A 290 22.97 -12.52 -21.51
CA ILE A 290 22.53 -11.12 -21.50
C ILE A 290 21.85 -10.75 -22.83
N ARG A 291 22.35 -11.22 -23.97
CA ARG A 291 21.73 -10.97 -25.30
C ARG A 291 20.29 -11.48 -25.41
N LYS A 292 19.92 -12.51 -24.63
CA LYS A 292 18.59 -13.13 -24.67
C LYS A 292 17.53 -12.38 -23.84
N GLN A 293 17.92 -11.53 -22.90
CA GLN A 293 16.98 -10.82 -22.01
C GLN A 293 16.55 -9.43 -22.51
N ALA A 294 17.20 -8.89 -23.55
CA ALA A 294 17.03 -7.50 -23.99
C ALA A 294 15.72 -7.15 -24.76
N VAL A 295 14.73 -8.06 -24.87
CA VAL A 295 13.59 -7.90 -25.81
C VAL A 295 12.24 -7.56 -25.14
N GLN A 296 12.19 -7.18 -23.86
CA GLN A 296 10.92 -6.71 -23.24
C GLN A 296 10.99 -5.25 -22.82
N VAL A 297 10.40 -4.37 -23.64
CA VAL A 297 10.24 -2.93 -23.38
C VAL A 297 8.78 -2.63 -23.00
N VAL A 298 8.57 -1.88 -21.92
CA VAL A 298 7.27 -1.24 -21.57
C VAL A 298 7.44 0.30 -21.69
N PRO A 299 6.49 1.07 -22.26
CA PRO A 299 6.69 2.49 -22.57
C PRO A 299 6.50 3.44 -21.37
N LEU A 300 7.27 4.54 -21.37
CA LEU A 300 7.22 5.67 -20.44
C LEU A 300 6.01 6.58 -20.68
N THR A 301 5.04 6.60 -19.76
CA THR A 301 4.03 7.69 -19.66
C THR A 301 3.82 8.22 -18.24
N SER A 302 4.72 7.98 -17.28
CA SER A 302 4.44 8.23 -15.86
C SER A 302 5.55 8.93 -15.07
N ILE A 303 6.03 10.10 -15.53
CA ILE A 303 6.83 11.00 -14.66
C ILE A 303 6.40 12.46 -14.85
N ILE A 304 5.31 12.84 -14.18
CA ILE A 304 5.07 14.22 -13.71
C ILE A 304 4.85 14.09 -12.20
N LYS A 305 5.81 14.55 -11.39
CA LYS A 305 5.67 14.64 -9.93
C LYS A 305 4.69 15.77 -9.60
N MET A 306 3.40 15.45 -9.50
CA MET A 306 2.50 16.21 -8.63
C MET A 306 2.90 15.92 -7.19
N THR A 307 3.09 16.95 -6.36
CA THR A 307 3.13 16.83 -4.89
C THR A 307 1.85 16.11 -4.46
N THR A 308 1.97 14.83 -4.13
CA THR A 308 0.81 13.95 -3.95
C THR A 308 0.24 14.18 -2.56
N LYS A 309 -0.96 14.77 -2.49
CA LYS A 309 -1.65 15.02 -1.23
C LYS A 309 -2.12 13.68 -0.65
N LEU A 310 -1.54 13.28 0.49
CA LEU A 310 -1.95 12.07 1.21
C LEU A 310 -3.15 12.28 2.15
N PHE A 311 -3.54 13.54 2.35
CA PHE A 311 -4.62 13.94 3.25
C PHE A 311 -5.39 15.12 2.66
N GLN A 312 -6.69 15.20 2.98
CA GLN A 312 -7.56 16.30 2.57
C GLN A 312 -8.61 16.57 3.65
N GLU A 313 -8.83 17.84 3.99
CA GLU A 313 -9.99 18.25 4.79
C GLU A 313 -11.27 18.09 3.97
N ILE A 314 -12.22 17.33 4.50
CA ILE A 314 -13.51 17.04 3.84
C ILE A 314 -14.64 17.23 4.85
N THR A 315 -15.75 17.79 4.36
CA THR A 315 -17.01 17.85 5.10
C THR A 315 -18.03 16.94 4.44
N THR A 316 -18.56 15.97 5.17
CA THR A 316 -19.61 15.06 4.69
C THR A 316 -20.91 15.83 4.41
N ALA A 317 -21.83 15.22 3.65
CA ALA A 317 -23.11 15.85 3.31
C ALA A 317 -23.99 16.22 4.53
N ASN A 318 -23.81 15.54 5.68
CA ASN A 318 -24.46 15.89 6.94
C ASN A 318 -23.65 16.85 7.85
N GLY A 319 -22.59 17.47 7.31
CA GLY A 319 -21.83 18.54 7.99
C GLY A 319 -20.74 18.07 8.96
N VAL A 320 -20.27 16.82 8.86
CA VAL A 320 -19.14 16.35 9.67
C VAL A 320 -17.83 16.64 8.94
N THR A 321 -17.00 17.51 9.52
CA THR A 321 -15.67 17.86 9.00
C THR A 321 -14.58 17.01 9.65
N TYR A 322 -13.64 16.51 8.85
CA TYR A 322 -12.51 15.69 9.28
C TYR A 322 -11.38 15.68 8.24
N THR A 323 -10.19 15.27 8.66
CA THR A 323 -9.06 15.01 7.76
C THR A 323 -9.21 13.61 7.14
N GLN A 324 -9.57 13.53 5.85
CA GLN A 324 -9.64 12.27 5.11
C GLN A 324 -8.23 11.85 4.66
N PRO A 325 -7.75 10.67 5.06
CA PRO A 325 -6.56 10.08 4.45
C PRO A 325 -6.87 9.55 3.05
N LEU A 326 -5.93 9.74 2.12
CA LEU A 326 -6.04 9.36 0.71
C LEU A 326 -4.99 8.31 0.30
N GLY A 327 -3.90 8.22 1.06
CA GLY A 327 -2.78 7.29 0.83
C GLY A 327 -3.09 5.83 1.13
N LEU A 328 -2.10 4.98 0.86
CA LEU A 328 -2.01 3.62 1.38
C LEU A 328 -1.42 3.68 2.80
N VAL A 329 -1.67 2.66 3.62
CA VAL A 329 -0.98 2.47 4.91
C VAL A 329 -0.09 1.24 4.82
N ILE A 330 1.22 1.46 4.79
CA ILE A 330 2.21 0.38 4.71
C ILE A 330 3.25 0.61 5.79
N ASN A 331 3.52 -0.42 6.59
CA ASN A 331 4.47 -0.33 7.70
C ASN A 331 4.20 0.82 8.68
N ASN A 332 2.92 1.11 8.95
CA ASN A 332 2.48 2.23 9.79
C ASN A 332 2.85 3.62 9.24
N GLU A 333 3.09 3.74 7.93
CA GLU A 333 3.31 5.00 7.24
C GLU A 333 2.25 5.23 6.16
N TRP A 334 1.86 6.49 5.98
CA TRP A 334 1.02 6.92 4.86
C TRP A 334 1.90 7.14 3.63
N VAL A 335 1.59 6.44 2.54
CA VAL A 335 2.37 6.50 1.30
C VAL A 335 1.46 6.66 0.08
N ALA A 336 1.97 7.32 -0.95
CA ALA A 336 1.30 7.34 -2.26
C ALA A 336 1.47 5.97 -2.94
N ALA A 337 0.54 5.62 -3.83
CA ALA A 337 0.74 4.46 -4.70
C ALA A 337 1.99 4.66 -5.56
N LYS A 338 2.85 3.63 -5.68
CA LYS A 338 4.08 3.70 -6.47
C LYS A 338 3.85 4.05 -7.94
N SER A 339 2.71 3.66 -8.50
CA SER A 339 2.31 4.00 -9.87
C SER A 339 1.86 5.45 -10.04
N GLY A 340 1.53 6.15 -8.95
CA GLY A 340 0.81 7.42 -8.96
C GLY A 340 -0.67 7.30 -9.32
N GLU A 341 -1.20 6.07 -9.47
CA GLU A 341 -2.61 5.84 -9.80
C GLU A 341 -3.51 6.27 -8.64
N GLU A 342 -4.71 6.73 -8.98
CA GLU A 342 -5.75 7.15 -8.03
C GLU A 342 -7.12 6.67 -8.51
N ILE A 343 -7.99 6.31 -7.56
CA ILE A 343 -9.40 5.98 -7.78
C ILE A 343 -10.23 7.20 -7.40
N THR A 344 -11.04 7.67 -8.36
CA THR A 344 -12.07 8.68 -8.08
C THR A 344 -13.21 8.04 -7.29
N VAL A 345 -13.48 8.58 -6.10
CA VAL A 345 -14.57 8.13 -5.24
C VAL A 345 -15.81 8.98 -5.50
N ILE A 346 -16.90 8.34 -5.91
CA ILE A 346 -18.15 8.99 -6.30
C ILE A 346 -19.21 8.75 -5.22
N SER A 347 -19.95 9.79 -4.86
CA SER A 347 -21.14 9.72 -4.02
C SER A 347 -22.29 9.10 -4.83
N PRO A 348 -22.88 7.97 -4.39
CA PRO A 348 -24.03 7.38 -5.05
C PRO A 348 -25.32 8.18 -4.86
N ILE A 349 -25.31 9.15 -3.93
CA ILE A 349 -26.48 9.98 -3.57
C ILE A 349 -26.80 10.99 -4.68
N ASP A 350 -25.78 11.55 -5.32
CA ASP A 350 -25.91 12.68 -6.24
C ASP A 350 -24.92 12.65 -7.41
N GLU A 351 -24.15 11.56 -7.53
CA GLU A 351 -23.17 11.31 -8.60
C GLU A 351 -21.97 12.27 -8.56
N SER A 352 -21.83 13.03 -7.48
CA SER A 352 -20.71 13.96 -7.29
C SER A 352 -19.43 13.22 -6.92
N GLN A 353 -18.29 13.79 -7.32
CA GLN A 353 -16.99 13.31 -6.85
C GLN A 353 -16.77 13.77 -5.40
N ILE A 354 -16.52 12.81 -4.51
CA ILE A 354 -16.15 13.07 -3.11
C ILE A 354 -14.68 13.48 -3.05
N THR A 355 -13.79 12.60 -3.52
CA THR A 355 -12.33 12.79 -3.52
C THR A 355 -11.65 11.78 -4.45
N ARG A 356 -10.31 11.71 -4.43
CA ARG A 356 -9.49 10.71 -5.11
C ARG A 356 -8.59 10.04 -4.07
N ALA A 357 -8.61 8.71 -4.01
CA ALA A 357 -7.76 7.93 -3.12
C ALA A 357 -6.69 7.22 -3.95
N HIS A 358 -5.48 7.04 -3.43
CA HIS A 358 -4.40 6.33 -4.13
C HIS A 358 -4.81 4.90 -4.53
N ALA A 359 -4.30 4.39 -5.64
CA ALA A 359 -4.60 3.03 -6.10
C ALA A 359 -3.31 2.23 -6.17
N GLY A 360 -3.04 1.47 -5.11
CA GLY A 360 -1.91 0.57 -5.06
C GLY A 360 -2.02 -0.56 -6.09
N GLY A 361 -0.87 -0.99 -6.59
CA GLY A 361 -0.72 -2.11 -7.52
C GLY A 361 0.07 -3.26 -6.92
N ALA A 362 0.55 -4.17 -7.79
CA ALA A 362 1.33 -5.33 -7.37
C ALA A 362 2.62 -4.96 -6.61
N SER A 363 3.27 -3.85 -6.98
CA SER A 363 4.49 -3.36 -6.33
C SER A 363 4.25 -2.80 -4.93
N ASP A 364 3.07 -2.24 -4.66
CA ASP A 364 2.68 -1.78 -3.33
C ASP A 364 2.28 -2.96 -2.44
N ILE A 365 1.55 -3.94 -3.01
CA ILE A 365 1.22 -5.20 -2.34
C ILE A 365 2.48 -5.96 -1.90
N ASP A 366 3.49 -6.07 -2.76
CA ASP A 366 4.77 -6.72 -2.42
C ASP A 366 5.44 -6.05 -1.21
N VAL A 367 5.48 -4.72 -1.16
CA VAL A 367 6.03 -4.00 0.00
C VAL A 367 5.19 -4.22 1.24
N ALA A 368 3.86 -4.17 1.13
CA ALA A 368 2.96 -4.41 2.26
C ALA A 368 3.11 -5.83 2.83
N VAL A 369 3.23 -6.85 1.96
CA VAL A 369 3.45 -8.24 2.37
C VAL A 369 4.83 -8.41 3.01
N LYS A 370 5.88 -7.79 2.47
CA LYS A 370 7.22 -7.80 3.08
C LYS A 370 7.22 -7.15 4.46
N ALA A 371 6.54 -6.02 4.63
CA ALA A 371 6.38 -5.36 5.92
C ALA A 371 5.63 -6.24 6.92
N ALA A 372 4.52 -6.88 6.49
CA ALA A 372 3.77 -7.83 7.32
C ALA A 372 4.63 -9.02 7.76
N ARG A 373 5.40 -9.59 6.83
CA ARG A 373 6.31 -10.71 7.12
C ARG A 373 7.43 -10.30 8.08
N ALA A 374 7.98 -9.10 7.93
CA ALA A 374 9.00 -8.57 8.84
C ALA A 374 8.42 -8.34 10.25
N ALA A 375 7.21 -7.78 10.35
CA ALA A 375 6.53 -7.57 11.63
C ALA A 375 6.30 -8.90 12.37
N LEU A 376 5.88 -9.95 11.66
CA LEU A 376 5.67 -11.28 12.24
C LEU A 376 6.95 -11.91 12.80
N LYS A 377 8.10 -11.71 12.12
CA LYS A 377 9.43 -12.14 12.62
C LYS A 377 9.98 -11.21 13.70
N GLY A 378 9.45 -10.00 13.79
CA GLY A 378 9.82 -8.97 14.75
C GLY A 378 9.01 -9.04 16.04
N PRO A 379 8.79 -7.90 16.72
CA PRO A 379 8.15 -7.87 18.03
C PRO A 379 6.77 -8.53 18.07
N TRP A 380 5.98 -8.42 17.00
CA TRP A 380 4.61 -8.96 16.97
C TRP A 380 4.55 -10.47 17.20
N GLY A 381 5.50 -11.23 16.65
CA GLY A 381 5.56 -12.68 16.82
C GLY A 381 5.74 -13.13 18.28
N GLY A 382 6.27 -12.25 19.14
CA GLY A 382 6.43 -12.50 20.57
C GLY A 382 5.35 -11.89 21.47
N VAL A 383 4.40 -11.11 20.93
CA VAL A 383 3.34 -10.47 21.73
C VAL A 383 2.37 -11.53 22.24
N SER A 384 2.13 -11.55 23.56
CA SER A 384 1.22 -12.50 24.20
C SER A 384 -0.22 -12.34 23.70
N GLY A 385 -1.03 -13.41 23.73
CA GLY A 385 -2.45 -13.33 23.37
C GLY A 385 -3.20 -12.25 24.18
N THR A 386 -2.87 -12.10 25.45
CA THR A 386 -3.43 -11.07 26.33
C THR A 386 -3.11 -9.65 25.85
N ASP A 387 -1.86 -9.38 25.44
CA ASP A 387 -1.47 -8.05 24.98
C ASP A 387 -2.00 -7.74 23.57
N ARG A 388 -2.12 -8.74 22.69
CA ARG A 388 -2.87 -8.61 21.44
C ARG A 388 -4.33 -8.24 21.71
N GLY A 389 -4.94 -8.86 22.71
CA GLY A 389 -6.28 -8.52 23.21
C GLY A 389 -6.40 -7.05 23.62
N LYS A 390 -5.46 -6.54 24.43
CA LYS A 390 -5.47 -5.12 24.88
C LYS A 390 -5.42 -4.13 23.72
N LEU A 391 -4.60 -4.40 22.69
CA LEU A 391 -4.53 -3.55 21.49
C LEU A 391 -5.86 -3.53 20.72
N MET A 392 -6.51 -4.70 20.56
CA MET A 392 -7.82 -4.79 19.92
C MET A 392 -8.93 -4.10 20.73
N LEU A 393 -8.91 -4.20 22.06
CA LEU A 393 -9.85 -3.46 22.92
C LEU A 393 -9.69 -1.95 22.74
N ARG A 394 -8.44 -1.46 22.74
CA ARG A 394 -8.15 -0.05 22.49
C ARG A 394 -8.64 0.41 21.11
N LEU A 395 -8.44 -0.40 20.08
CA LEU A 395 -8.95 -0.11 18.73
C LEU A 395 -10.48 -0.05 18.69
N ALA A 396 -11.16 -0.95 19.40
CA ALA A 396 -12.61 -0.92 19.52
C ALA A 396 -13.10 0.38 20.19
N ASP A 397 -12.47 0.80 21.29
CA ASP A 397 -12.83 2.04 21.98
C ASP A 397 -12.59 3.28 21.11
N LEU A 398 -11.50 3.31 20.36
CA LEU A 398 -11.21 4.40 19.40
C LEU A 398 -12.25 4.45 18.28
N ALA A 399 -12.61 3.31 17.69
CA ALA A 399 -13.63 3.26 16.65
C ALA A 399 -15.01 3.67 17.17
N GLU A 400 -15.37 3.26 18.38
CA GLU A 400 -16.64 3.63 19.03
C GLU A 400 -16.74 5.14 19.27
N GLN A 401 -15.65 5.77 19.74
CA GLN A 401 -15.56 7.23 19.90
C GLN A 401 -15.75 7.99 18.56
N HIS A 402 -15.37 7.36 17.44
CA HIS A 402 -15.47 7.94 16.10
C HIS A 402 -16.71 7.47 15.32
N THR A 403 -17.67 6.81 15.97
CA THR A 403 -18.88 6.25 15.32
C THR A 403 -19.58 7.24 14.41
N LYS A 404 -19.82 8.48 14.89
CA LYS A 404 -20.50 9.51 14.09
C LYS A 404 -19.76 9.83 12.79
N THR A 405 -18.44 9.96 12.86
CA THR A 405 -17.60 10.29 11.70
C THR A 405 -17.52 9.12 10.73
N LEU A 406 -17.18 7.92 11.23
CA LEU A 406 -17.11 6.70 10.43
C LEU A 406 -18.44 6.40 9.71
N ALA A 407 -19.56 6.47 10.44
CA ALA A 407 -20.88 6.23 9.88
C ALA A 407 -21.27 7.29 8.82
N SER A 408 -20.89 8.55 9.02
CA SER A 408 -21.17 9.61 8.06
C SER A 408 -20.39 9.41 6.76
N ILE A 409 -19.14 8.97 6.85
CA ILE A 409 -18.31 8.64 5.69
C ILE A 409 -18.86 7.43 4.95
N ASP A 410 -19.16 6.34 5.67
CA ASP A 410 -19.67 5.12 5.04
C ASP A 410 -21.01 5.40 4.37
N THR A 411 -21.90 6.17 5.00
CA THR A 411 -23.17 6.62 4.39
C THR A 411 -22.96 7.39 3.10
N TRP A 412 -22.03 8.35 3.10
CA TRP A 412 -21.79 9.18 1.92
C TRP A 412 -21.12 8.41 0.78
N ASN A 413 -20.21 7.48 1.11
CA ASN A 413 -19.44 6.72 0.14
C ASN A 413 -20.22 5.47 -0.39
N ASN A 414 -21.02 4.82 0.46
CA ASN A 414 -21.77 3.60 0.11
C ASN A 414 -23.23 3.87 -0.26
N GLY A 415 -23.88 4.85 0.37
CA GLY A 415 -25.30 5.15 0.18
C GLY A 415 -26.26 4.49 1.17
N LYS A 416 -25.80 3.61 2.07
CA LYS A 416 -26.64 3.07 3.16
C LYS A 416 -27.11 4.19 4.10
N ARG A 417 -28.26 3.99 4.74
CA ARG A 417 -28.76 4.93 5.76
C ARG A 417 -27.78 5.06 6.93
N VAL A 418 -27.68 6.26 7.49
CA VAL A 418 -26.72 6.58 8.56
C VAL A 418 -26.90 5.75 9.83
N SER A 419 -28.15 5.42 10.18
CA SER A 419 -28.44 4.55 11.33
C SER A 419 -27.92 3.13 11.13
N SER A 420 -27.96 2.60 9.89
CA SER A 420 -27.34 1.31 9.58
C SER A 420 -25.81 1.42 9.62
N ALA A 421 -25.22 2.48 9.10
CA ALA A 421 -23.78 2.70 9.17
C ALA A 421 -23.27 2.81 10.62
N CYS A 422 -24.04 3.39 11.54
CA CYS A 422 -23.74 3.35 12.98
C CYS A 422 -23.77 1.92 13.52
N GLY A 423 -24.73 1.11 13.08
CA GLY A 423 -24.81 -0.32 13.40
C GLY A 423 -23.58 -1.10 12.92
N ASP A 424 -23.09 -0.80 11.72
CA ASP A 424 -21.87 -1.43 11.17
C ASP A 424 -20.61 -1.10 11.99
N VAL A 425 -20.53 0.11 12.55
CA VAL A 425 -19.45 0.46 13.51
C VAL A 425 -19.62 -0.34 14.80
N GLY A 426 -20.85 -0.48 15.31
CA GLY A 426 -21.13 -1.32 16.46
C GLY A 426 -20.75 -2.79 16.24
N GLU A 427 -21.05 -3.35 15.07
CA GLU A 427 -20.63 -4.70 14.72
C GLU A 427 -19.10 -4.83 14.65
N LEU A 428 -18.40 -3.85 14.06
CA LEU A 428 -16.93 -3.80 14.05
C LEU A 428 -16.35 -3.82 15.48
N THR A 429 -16.86 -2.98 16.38
CA THR A 429 -16.32 -2.87 17.75
C THR A 429 -16.64 -4.11 18.58
N ASP A 430 -17.83 -4.67 18.42
CA ASP A 430 -18.23 -5.92 19.08
C ASP A 430 -17.38 -7.12 18.63
N VAL A 431 -17.11 -7.24 17.33
CA VAL A 431 -16.24 -8.30 16.79
C VAL A 431 -14.80 -8.15 17.29
N LEU A 432 -14.26 -6.92 17.33
CA LEU A 432 -12.94 -6.64 17.91
C LEU A 432 -12.88 -7.06 19.38
N ARG A 433 -13.89 -6.70 20.17
CA ARG A 433 -13.97 -7.04 21.61
C ARG A 433 -14.10 -8.54 21.84
N TYR A 434 -14.93 -9.22 21.04
CA TYR A 434 -15.11 -10.67 21.11
C TYR A 434 -13.78 -11.41 20.91
N TYR A 435 -13.07 -11.12 19.83
CA TYR A 435 -11.80 -11.78 19.53
C TYR A 435 -10.65 -11.30 20.42
N ALA A 436 -10.70 -10.08 20.95
CA ALA A 436 -9.80 -9.66 22.02
C ALA A 436 -9.92 -10.56 23.25
N GLY A 437 -11.15 -10.91 23.66
CA GLY A 437 -11.40 -11.86 24.74
C GLY A 437 -11.00 -13.31 24.42
N PHE A 438 -10.90 -13.65 23.14
CA PHE A 438 -10.51 -14.98 22.65
C PHE A 438 -8.98 -15.13 22.47
N ALA A 439 -8.24 -14.03 22.32
CA ALA A 439 -6.84 -14.03 21.87
C ALA A 439 -5.87 -14.86 22.74
N ASP A 440 -6.18 -15.02 24.03
CA ASP A 440 -5.42 -15.83 25.00
C ASP A 440 -6.10 -17.19 25.33
N LYS A 441 -7.19 -17.54 24.65
CA LYS A 441 -7.94 -18.80 24.82
C LYS A 441 -7.74 -19.80 23.66
N LEU A 442 -6.79 -19.53 22.78
CA LEU A 442 -6.39 -20.44 21.70
C LEU A 442 -5.53 -21.58 22.24
N HIS A 443 -6.20 -22.61 22.77
CA HIS A 443 -5.53 -23.77 23.35
C HIS A 443 -5.28 -24.89 22.33
N GLY A 444 -4.23 -25.67 22.58
CA GLY A 444 -4.03 -26.99 22.00
C GLY A 444 -4.67 -28.10 22.85
N GLN A 445 -4.39 -29.35 22.50
CA GLN A 445 -4.92 -30.53 23.17
C GLN A 445 -3.78 -31.44 23.61
N VAL A 446 -3.87 -32.03 24.81
CA VAL A 446 -3.04 -33.18 25.19
C VAL A 446 -3.77 -34.44 24.73
N ILE A 447 -3.06 -35.33 24.03
CA ILE A 447 -3.63 -36.53 23.41
C ILE A 447 -3.00 -37.75 24.09
N ASP A 448 -3.83 -38.51 24.80
CA ASP A 448 -3.39 -39.75 25.41
C ASP A 448 -3.11 -40.82 24.34
N THR A 449 -1.99 -41.53 24.49
CA THR A 449 -1.58 -42.59 23.55
C THR A 449 -1.05 -43.81 24.30
N THR A 450 0.18 -43.75 24.83
CA THR A 450 0.82 -44.82 25.60
C THR A 450 1.68 -44.23 26.72
N ASP A 451 2.03 -45.02 27.72
CA ASP A 451 2.90 -44.63 28.84
C ASP A 451 4.30 -44.15 28.41
N LYS A 452 4.77 -44.59 27.24
CA LYS A 452 6.08 -44.21 26.66
C LYS A 452 6.00 -43.02 25.70
N LYS A 453 4.83 -42.39 25.54
CA LYS A 453 4.64 -41.30 24.57
C LYS A 453 3.78 -40.18 25.15
N PHE A 454 4.34 -38.98 25.18
CA PHE A 454 3.58 -37.77 25.47
C PHE A 454 3.30 -37.03 24.17
N ALA A 455 2.02 -36.83 23.83
CA ALA A 455 1.59 -36.16 22.61
C ALA A 455 0.69 -34.97 22.94
N TYR A 456 0.93 -33.84 22.27
CA TYR A 456 0.08 -32.66 22.40
C TYR A 456 0.04 -31.87 21.09
N THR A 457 -0.93 -30.97 20.96
CA THR A 457 -1.00 -30.00 19.86
C THR A 457 -0.76 -28.58 20.35
N SER A 458 -0.25 -27.72 19.47
CA SER A 458 -0.26 -26.26 19.64
C SER A 458 -1.02 -25.61 18.48
N ARG A 459 -1.59 -24.44 18.73
CA ARG A 459 -2.16 -23.58 17.69
C ARG A 459 -1.19 -22.44 17.39
N GLU A 460 -0.78 -22.34 16.14
CA GLU A 460 0.18 -21.34 15.67
C GLU A 460 -0.47 -20.41 14.64
N PRO A 461 -0.08 -19.13 14.56
CA PRO A 461 -0.53 -18.27 13.46
C PRO A 461 -0.14 -18.87 12.11
N LEU A 462 -0.96 -18.64 11.10
CA LEU A 462 -0.67 -19.03 9.72
C LEU A 462 0.48 -18.20 9.11
N GLY A 463 0.50 -16.90 9.40
CA GLY A 463 1.50 -15.96 8.88
C GLY A 463 0.88 -14.66 8.37
N VAL A 464 1.25 -14.25 7.15
CA VAL A 464 0.64 -13.08 6.49
C VAL A 464 -0.72 -13.47 5.91
N CYS A 465 -1.77 -12.78 6.34
CA CYS A 465 -3.14 -12.95 5.85
C CYS A 465 -3.52 -11.81 4.92
N GLY A 466 -3.75 -12.12 3.64
CA GLY A 466 -4.33 -11.19 2.68
C GLY A 466 -5.85 -11.18 2.81
N GLN A 467 -6.45 -10.01 3.00
CA GLN A 467 -7.88 -9.88 3.31
C GLN A 467 -8.52 -8.92 2.32
N ILE A 468 -9.48 -9.41 1.54
CA ILE A 468 -10.14 -8.64 0.48
C ILE A 468 -11.63 -8.53 0.85
N ILE A 469 -12.11 -7.31 1.05
CA ILE A 469 -13.46 -7.03 1.56
C ILE A 469 -14.35 -6.34 0.51
N PRO A 470 -15.68 -6.56 0.55
CA PRO A 470 -16.62 -5.98 -0.39
C PRO A 470 -16.98 -4.54 0.01
N TRP A 471 -17.79 -3.91 -0.84
CA TRP A 471 -18.22 -2.53 -0.67
C TRP A 471 -19.49 -2.35 0.16
N ASN A 472 -20.27 -3.40 0.39
CA ASN A 472 -21.61 -3.29 0.98
C ASN A 472 -21.60 -3.11 2.51
N TYR A 473 -20.62 -3.68 3.21
CA TYR A 473 -20.38 -3.52 4.65
C TYR A 473 -18.87 -3.33 4.92
N PRO A 474 -18.25 -2.21 4.50
CA PRO A 474 -16.79 -2.08 4.55
C PRO A 474 -16.23 -2.29 5.96
N LEU A 475 -16.72 -1.54 6.94
CA LEU A 475 -16.24 -1.59 8.33
C LEU A 475 -16.54 -2.93 9.02
N GLY A 476 -17.78 -3.43 8.90
CA GLY A 476 -18.14 -4.74 9.46
C GLY A 476 -17.26 -5.87 8.91
N MET A 477 -17.07 -5.92 7.60
CA MET A 477 -16.23 -6.94 6.94
C MET A 477 -14.74 -6.78 7.28
N ALA A 478 -14.26 -5.55 7.53
CA ALA A 478 -12.92 -5.34 8.05
C ALA A 478 -12.77 -5.96 9.44
N GLY A 479 -13.75 -5.74 10.33
CA GLY A 479 -13.78 -6.34 11.67
C GLY A 479 -13.78 -7.86 11.64
N TRP A 480 -14.65 -8.47 10.83
CA TRP A 480 -14.78 -9.92 10.68
C TRP A 480 -13.46 -10.60 10.31
N LYS A 481 -12.59 -9.92 9.55
CA LYS A 481 -11.33 -10.50 9.08
C LYS A 481 -10.14 -10.10 9.94
N ILE A 482 -9.99 -8.81 10.27
CA ILE A 482 -8.86 -8.29 11.06
C ILE A 482 -8.84 -8.92 12.46
N ALA A 483 -9.98 -8.91 13.15
CA ALA A 483 -10.03 -9.31 14.55
C ALA A 483 -9.59 -10.76 14.81
N PRO A 484 -10.11 -11.79 14.12
CA PRO A 484 -9.63 -13.16 14.32
C PRO A 484 -8.19 -13.37 13.86
N ALA A 485 -7.74 -12.67 12.80
CA ALA A 485 -6.36 -12.75 12.33
C ALA A 485 -5.37 -12.28 13.43
N LEU A 486 -5.62 -11.11 14.01
CA LEU A 486 -4.81 -10.52 15.07
C LEU A 486 -4.88 -11.34 16.36
N ALA A 487 -6.07 -11.81 16.75
CA ALA A 487 -6.24 -12.65 17.92
C ALA A 487 -5.39 -13.93 17.83
N ALA A 488 -5.33 -14.54 16.64
CA ALA A 488 -4.48 -15.70 16.35
C ALA A 488 -2.97 -15.37 16.20
N GLY A 489 -2.58 -14.09 16.21
CA GLY A 489 -1.18 -13.66 16.09
C GLY A 489 -0.67 -13.51 14.66
N ASN A 490 -1.56 -13.43 13.67
CA ASN A 490 -1.19 -13.18 12.28
C ASN A 490 -0.93 -11.69 12.03
N THR A 491 -0.34 -11.38 10.88
CA THR A 491 -0.26 -10.03 10.32
C THR A 491 -1.20 -9.91 9.12
N VAL A 492 -1.67 -8.71 8.83
CA VAL A 492 -2.74 -8.46 7.84
C VAL A 492 -2.27 -7.52 6.73
N VAL A 493 -2.64 -7.86 5.49
CA VAL A 493 -2.71 -6.91 4.38
C VAL A 493 -4.17 -6.84 3.93
N LEU A 494 -4.85 -5.73 4.23
CA LEU A 494 -6.24 -5.47 3.89
C LEU A 494 -6.33 -4.72 2.56
N LYS A 495 -7.20 -5.21 1.67
CA LYS A 495 -7.59 -4.55 0.43
C LYS A 495 -9.09 -4.22 0.49
N PRO A 496 -9.49 -2.95 0.72
CA PRO A 496 -10.89 -2.55 0.63
C PRO A 496 -11.39 -2.52 -0.81
N ALA A 497 -12.70 -2.65 -1.02
CA ALA A 497 -13.32 -2.45 -2.32
C ALA A 497 -13.05 -1.03 -2.85
N GLU A 498 -12.74 -0.90 -4.13
CA GLU A 498 -12.39 0.38 -4.76
C GLU A 498 -13.54 1.40 -4.74
N GLN A 499 -14.79 0.95 -4.60
CA GLN A 499 -15.95 1.82 -4.51
C GLN A 499 -16.02 2.53 -3.17
N THR A 500 -15.59 1.90 -2.08
CA THR A 500 -15.83 2.37 -0.71
C THR A 500 -14.57 2.34 0.19
N PRO A 501 -13.48 3.02 -0.20
CA PRO A 501 -12.24 2.99 0.59
C PRO A 501 -12.27 3.94 1.80
N LEU A 502 -13.10 4.99 1.80
CA LEU A 502 -12.88 6.16 2.65
C LEU A 502 -13.02 5.88 4.16
N SER A 503 -14.04 5.12 4.56
CA SER A 503 -14.27 4.74 5.95
C SER A 503 -13.17 3.82 6.48
N ILE A 504 -12.65 2.92 5.63
CA ILE A 504 -11.52 2.05 5.94
C ILE A 504 -10.21 2.83 6.11
N LEU A 505 -9.98 3.85 5.28
CA LEU A 505 -8.80 4.70 5.40
C LEU A 505 -8.83 5.54 6.68
N LEU A 506 -10.00 6.06 7.07
CA LEU A 506 -10.12 6.69 8.40
C LEU A 506 -9.93 5.67 9.53
N PHE A 507 -10.52 4.48 9.43
CA PHE A 507 -10.29 3.43 10.42
C PHE A 507 -8.80 3.05 10.54
N ALA A 508 -8.04 3.13 9.44
CA ALA A 508 -6.61 2.88 9.45
C ALA A 508 -5.83 3.88 10.33
N THR A 509 -6.24 5.15 10.46
CA THR A 509 -5.59 6.07 11.41
C THR A 509 -5.79 5.63 12.85
N LEU A 510 -6.98 5.11 13.17
CA LEU A 510 -7.31 4.58 14.50
C LEU A 510 -6.50 3.31 14.82
N ILE A 511 -6.16 2.51 13.80
CA ILE A 511 -5.23 1.38 13.94
C ILE A 511 -3.83 1.86 14.36
N GLN A 512 -3.32 2.93 13.75
CA GLN A 512 -2.02 3.51 14.12
C GLN A 512 -2.08 4.06 15.55
N GLU A 513 -3.14 4.78 15.89
CA GLU A 513 -3.36 5.35 17.22
C GLU A 513 -3.49 4.28 18.31
N ALA A 514 -4.11 3.14 18.00
CA ALA A 514 -4.19 2.00 18.92
C ALA A 514 -2.81 1.45 19.30
N GLY A 515 -1.78 1.68 18.47
CA GLY A 515 -0.38 1.36 18.77
C GLY A 515 0.03 -0.05 18.35
N PHE A 516 -0.58 -0.61 17.30
CA PHE A 516 -0.08 -1.84 16.70
C PHE A 516 1.34 -1.63 16.14
N PRO A 517 2.26 -2.60 16.30
CA PRO A 517 3.61 -2.47 15.74
C PRO A 517 3.59 -2.24 14.21
N PRO A 518 4.57 -1.51 13.67
CA PRO A 518 4.70 -1.31 12.23
C PRO A 518 4.65 -2.63 11.44
N GLY A 519 3.84 -2.62 10.36
CA GLY A 519 3.68 -3.76 9.46
C GLY A 519 2.65 -4.80 9.91
N VAL A 520 2.16 -4.77 11.16
CA VAL A 520 1.18 -5.77 11.64
C VAL A 520 -0.13 -5.68 10.87
N ILE A 521 -0.58 -4.47 10.54
CA ILE A 521 -1.74 -4.23 9.67
C ILE A 521 -1.33 -3.24 8.60
N ASN A 522 -1.54 -3.61 7.34
CA ASN A 522 -1.31 -2.76 6.17
C ASN A 522 -2.62 -2.64 5.40
N VAL A 523 -2.91 -1.47 4.85
CA VAL A 523 -4.13 -1.18 4.08
C VAL A 523 -3.71 -0.67 2.71
N VAL A 524 -4.07 -1.42 1.66
CA VAL A 524 -3.76 -1.08 0.28
C VAL A 524 -5.07 -0.97 -0.50
N ASN A 525 -5.59 0.24 -0.64
CA ASN A 525 -6.62 0.57 -1.64
C ASN A 525 -6.07 0.37 -3.05
N GLY A 526 -6.92 -0.02 -3.99
CA GLY A 526 -6.54 -0.30 -5.37
C GLY A 526 -7.63 -1.06 -6.12
N HIS A 527 -7.45 -1.31 -7.41
CA HIS A 527 -8.42 -2.09 -8.19
C HIS A 527 -8.35 -3.59 -7.87
N GLY A 528 -9.50 -4.27 -7.88
CA GLY A 528 -9.54 -5.72 -7.63
C GLY A 528 -8.66 -6.54 -8.59
N ARG A 529 -8.61 -6.15 -9.88
CA ARG A 529 -7.80 -6.81 -10.91
C ARG A 529 -6.29 -6.58 -10.78
N ALA A 530 -5.88 -5.55 -10.05
CA ALA A 530 -4.48 -5.22 -9.82
C ALA A 530 -4.06 -5.62 -8.40
N ALA A 531 -4.42 -4.83 -7.40
CA ALA A 531 -4.08 -5.09 -5.99
C ALA A 531 -4.66 -6.40 -5.46
N GLY A 532 -5.94 -6.68 -5.74
CA GLY A 532 -6.61 -7.88 -5.22
C GLY A 532 -6.02 -9.17 -5.79
N ALA A 533 -5.83 -9.22 -7.12
CA ALA A 533 -5.21 -10.36 -7.79
C ALA A 533 -3.75 -10.56 -7.37
N ALA A 534 -2.97 -9.48 -7.27
CA ALA A 534 -1.59 -9.54 -6.80
C ALA A 534 -1.51 -10.10 -5.37
N LEU A 535 -2.38 -9.64 -4.47
CA LEU A 535 -2.42 -10.12 -3.09
C LEU A 535 -2.77 -11.61 -3.01
N ALA A 536 -3.74 -12.07 -3.81
CA ALA A 536 -4.14 -13.48 -3.85
C ALA A 536 -3.06 -14.40 -4.41
N ALA A 537 -2.31 -13.93 -5.40
CA ALA A 537 -1.23 -14.67 -6.05
C ALA A 537 0.08 -14.67 -5.25
N HIS A 538 0.29 -13.69 -4.37
CA HIS A 538 1.57 -13.46 -3.70
C HIS A 538 2.07 -14.71 -2.93
N GLU A 539 3.36 -15.04 -3.10
CA GLU A 539 3.96 -16.28 -2.57
C GLU A 539 4.08 -16.29 -1.05
N ASP A 540 4.44 -15.14 -0.46
CA ASP A 540 4.57 -14.98 0.99
C ASP A 540 3.24 -14.83 1.76
N VAL A 541 2.09 -14.90 1.09
CA VAL A 541 0.78 -14.84 1.75
C VAL A 541 0.34 -16.26 2.14
N ALA A 542 0.16 -16.48 3.44
CA ALA A 542 -0.21 -17.78 4.00
C ALA A 542 -1.72 -18.05 3.95
N LYS A 543 -2.55 -17.00 3.90
CA LYS A 543 -4.00 -17.11 3.82
C LYS A 543 -4.62 -16.00 2.98
N ILE A 544 -5.65 -16.34 2.19
CA ILE A 544 -6.58 -15.38 1.60
C ILE A 544 -7.96 -15.48 2.24
N ALA A 545 -8.46 -14.38 2.78
CA ALA A 545 -9.84 -14.25 3.21
C ALA A 545 -10.55 -13.27 2.27
N PHE A 546 -11.40 -13.79 1.39
CA PHE A 546 -12.13 -12.99 0.39
C PHE A 546 -13.63 -12.99 0.68
N THR A 547 -14.23 -11.81 0.60
CA THR A 547 -15.69 -11.67 0.56
C THR A 547 -16.09 -10.84 -0.66
N GLY A 548 -17.03 -11.35 -1.46
CA GLY A 548 -17.50 -10.67 -2.67
C GLY A 548 -18.23 -11.60 -3.65
N SER A 549 -18.22 -11.29 -4.94
CA SER A 549 -18.97 -12.11 -5.91
C SER A 549 -18.42 -13.53 -6.03
N THR A 550 -19.29 -14.49 -6.35
CA THR A 550 -18.91 -15.89 -6.58
C THR A 550 -17.96 -16.06 -7.76
N GLN A 551 -18.10 -15.23 -8.81
CA GLN A 551 -17.18 -15.25 -9.94
C GLN A 551 -15.76 -14.84 -9.51
N THR A 552 -15.64 -13.77 -8.73
CA THR A 552 -14.35 -13.33 -8.19
C THR A 552 -13.81 -14.31 -7.15
N GLY A 553 -14.65 -14.93 -6.32
CA GLY A 553 -14.24 -15.95 -5.36
C GLY A 553 -13.58 -17.17 -6.03
N ARG A 554 -14.13 -17.62 -7.17
CA ARG A 554 -13.49 -18.67 -7.99
C ARG A 554 -12.13 -18.24 -8.52
N GLU A 555 -11.97 -16.97 -8.90
CA GLU A 555 -10.68 -16.45 -9.34
C GLU A 555 -9.67 -16.41 -8.18
N MET A 556 -10.09 -15.96 -6.99
CA MET A 556 -9.24 -15.97 -5.80
C MET A 556 -8.78 -17.39 -5.46
N MET A 557 -9.65 -18.39 -5.58
CA MET A 557 -9.30 -19.80 -5.37
C MET A 557 -8.24 -20.28 -6.36
N LYS A 558 -8.36 -19.93 -7.65
CA LYS A 558 -7.37 -20.28 -8.67
C LYS A 558 -6.01 -19.68 -8.35
N LEU A 559 -5.96 -18.39 -8.02
CA LEU A 559 -4.71 -17.71 -7.68
C LEU A 559 -4.09 -18.27 -6.39
N ALA A 560 -4.91 -18.57 -5.38
CA ALA A 560 -4.45 -19.17 -4.13
C ALA A 560 -3.87 -20.58 -4.32
N SER A 561 -4.39 -21.35 -5.29
CA SER A 561 -3.96 -22.74 -5.52
C SER A 561 -2.48 -22.88 -5.89
N ALA A 562 -1.87 -21.85 -6.47
CA ALA A 562 -0.46 -21.87 -6.89
C ALA A 562 0.52 -22.10 -5.71
N THR A 563 0.13 -21.74 -4.49
CA THR A 563 0.97 -21.88 -3.29
C THR A 563 0.31 -22.73 -2.22
N LEU A 564 -0.84 -23.35 -2.52
CA LEU A 564 -1.66 -24.10 -1.56
C LEU A 564 -1.96 -23.33 -0.26
N LYS A 565 -2.04 -21.99 -0.34
CA LYS A 565 -2.33 -21.13 0.82
C LYS A 565 -3.75 -21.37 1.32
N ASN A 566 -3.96 -21.17 2.62
CA ASN A 566 -5.29 -21.32 3.22
C ASN A 566 -6.27 -20.32 2.60
N ILE A 567 -7.54 -20.69 2.47
CA ILE A 567 -8.56 -19.79 1.91
C ILE A 567 -9.85 -19.81 2.73
N THR A 568 -10.42 -18.63 2.95
CA THR A 568 -11.82 -18.45 3.33
C THR A 568 -12.49 -17.66 2.22
N LEU A 569 -13.58 -18.18 1.68
CA LEU A 569 -14.39 -17.54 0.65
C LEU A 569 -15.80 -17.36 1.19
N GLU A 570 -16.26 -16.11 1.26
CA GLU A 570 -17.67 -15.80 1.50
C GLU A 570 -18.23 -15.12 0.25
N THR A 571 -19.13 -15.80 -0.45
CA THR A 571 -19.60 -15.36 -1.75
C THR A 571 -21.11 -15.16 -1.79
N GLY A 572 -21.65 -14.93 -2.99
CA GLY A 572 -23.05 -14.54 -3.17
C GLY A 572 -24.07 -15.58 -2.71
N GLY A 573 -25.32 -15.15 -2.65
CA GLY A 573 -26.44 -15.95 -2.20
C GLY A 573 -27.71 -15.78 -3.04
N LYS A 574 -28.61 -16.74 -2.91
CA LYS A 574 -30.00 -16.65 -3.38
C LYS A 574 -30.94 -17.24 -2.32
N SER A 575 -30.80 -16.70 -1.11
CA SER A 575 -31.37 -17.24 0.12
C SER A 575 -32.89 -17.37 0.02
N PRO A 576 -33.47 -18.54 0.33
CA PRO A 576 -34.91 -18.73 0.41
C PRO A 576 -35.45 -18.31 1.78
N ALA A 577 -36.62 -17.68 1.80
CA ALA A 577 -37.51 -17.63 2.96
C ALA A 577 -38.71 -18.53 2.68
N ILE A 578 -38.99 -19.49 3.57
CA ILE A 578 -40.11 -20.45 3.43
C ILE A 578 -41.17 -20.12 4.47
N ILE A 579 -42.40 -19.84 4.03
CA ILE A 579 -43.51 -19.43 4.87
C ILE A 579 -44.58 -20.51 4.81
N PHE A 580 -44.79 -21.21 5.93
CA PHE A 580 -45.84 -22.21 6.08
C PHE A 580 -47.19 -21.57 6.42
N ASP A 581 -48.25 -22.34 6.19
CA ASP A 581 -49.65 -21.96 6.44
C ASP A 581 -49.97 -21.60 7.89
N ASP A 582 -49.20 -22.11 8.84
CA ASP A 582 -49.32 -21.83 10.27
C ASP A 582 -48.43 -20.67 10.75
N ALA A 583 -47.70 -20.00 9.86
CA ALA A 583 -46.83 -18.88 10.21
C ALA A 583 -47.61 -17.67 10.76
N GLU A 584 -46.96 -16.88 11.62
CA GLU A 584 -47.46 -15.54 11.96
C GLU A 584 -47.19 -14.57 10.80
N LEU A 585 -48.15 -14.44 9.89
CA LEU A 585 -47.97 -13.80 8.59
C LEU A 585 -47.50 -12.35 8.68
N GLU A 586 -48.02 -11.57 9.62
CA GLU A 586 -47.64 -10.17 9.81
C GLU A 586 -46.17 -10.04 10.24
N GLN A 587 -45.66 -10.97 11.06
CA GLN A 587 -44.23 -11.00 11.43
C GLN A 587 -43.37 -11.55 10.29
N ALA A 588 -43.84 -12.61 9.61
CA ALA A 588 -43.15 -13.16 8.45
C ALA A 588 -42.96 -12.10 7.35
N ALA A 589 -43.98 -11.28 7.07
CA ALA A 589 -43.92 -10.18 6.12
C ALA A 589 -42.87 -9.13 6.51
N LYS A 590 -42.80 -8.73 7.79
CA LYS A 590 -41.79 -7.77 8.31
C LYS A 590 -40.37 -8.32 8.25
N TRP A 591 -40.17 -9.57 8.67
CA TRP A 591 -38.85 -10.19 8.62
C TRP A 591 -38.39 -10.44 7.19
N CYS A 592 -39.29 -10.85 6.29
CA CYS A 592 -38.96 -10.96 4.87
C CYS A 592 -38.67 -9.59 4.24
N HIS A 593 -39.40 -8.54 4.64
CA HIS A 593 -39.14 -7.16 4.19
C HIS A 593 -37.74 -6.74 4.59
N TYR A 594 -37.40 -6.84 5.88
CA TYR A 594 -36.06 -6.55 6.37
C TYR A 594 -35.02 -7.41 5.65
N GLY A 595 -35.32 -8.69 5.49
CA GLY A 595 -34.45 -9.68 4.86
C GLY A 595 -34.06 -9.38 3.42
N VAL A 596 -34.86 -8.62 2.66
CA VAL A 596 -34.55 -8.30 1.24
C VAL A 596 -34.40 -6.81 0.95
N MET A 597 -34.97 -5.92 1.76
CA MET A 597 -34.95 -4.47 1.53
C MET A 597 -33.88 -3.74 2.35
N ALA A 598 -33.39 -4.32 3.45
CA ALA A 598 -32.31 -3.71 4.22
C ALA A 598 -31.06 -3.51 3.35
N ASN A 599 -30.31 -2.45 3.62
CA ASN A 599 -29.13 -2.03 2.83
C ASN A 599 -29.40 -1.98 1.31
N GLN A 600 -30.62 -1.58 0.93
CA GLN A 600 -31.08 -1.52 -0.46
C GLN A 600 -30.97 -2.87 -1.19
N GLY A 601 -31.09 -3.99 -0.46
CA GLY A 601 -30.94 -5.36 -0.96
C GLY A 601 -29.51 -5.76 -1.34
N GLN A 602 -28.51 -4.95 -0.98
CA GLN A 602 -27.09 -5.23 -1.21
C GLN A 602 -26.51 -6.09 -0.06
N ILE A 603 -27.16 -7.23 0.21
CA ILE A 603 -26.84 -8.17 1.30
C ILE A 603 -26.64 -9.56 0.70
N CYS A 604 -25.52 -10.22 1.02
CA CYS A 604 -25.20 -11.56 0.52
C CYS A 604 -26.24 -12.62 0.94
N THR A 605 -26.80 -12.48 2.14
CA THR A 605 -27.85 -13.35 2.67
C THR A 605 -29.27 -12.88 2.36
N ALA A 606 -29.47 -11.85 1.53
CA ALA A 606 -30.79 -11.32 1.22
C ALA A 606 -31.78 -12.44 0.87
N THR A 607 -32.91 -12.51 1.59
CA THR A 607 -33.98 -13.50 1.37
C THR A 607 -34.80 -13.13 0.13
N SER A 608 -34.12 -13.10 -1.01
CA SER A 608 -34.63 -12.60 -2.29
C SER A 608 -35.49 -13.63 -3.04
N ARG A 609 -35.58 -14.86 -2.53
CA ARG A 609 -36.60 -15.84 -2.93
C ARG A 609 -37.53 -16.09 -1.75
N ILE A 610 -38.81 -15.79 -1.91
CA ILE A 610 -39.83 -16.08 -0.92
C ILE A 610 -40.71 -17.22 -1.47
N LEU A 611 -40.76 -18.32 -0.74
CA LEU A 611 -41.61 -19.47 -1.00
C LEU A 611 -42.74 -19.46 0.02
N VAL A 612 -43.98 -19.35 -0.44
CA VAL A 612 -45.17 -19.23 0.44
C VAL A 612 -46.10 -20.40 0.21
N HIS A 613 -46.64 -20.98 1.28
CA HIS A 613 -47.63 -22.05 1.13
C HIS A 613 -48.87 -21.55 0.36
N GLU A 614 -49.37 -22.32 -0.59
CA GLU A 614 -50.41 -21.89 -1.54
C GLU A 614 -51.68 -21.37 -0.86
N SER A 615 -52.07 -21.95 0.28
CA SER A 615 -53.28 -21.57 1.03
C SER A 615 -53.24 -20.16 1.62
N ILE A 616 -52.05 -19.56 1.76
CA ILE A 616 -51.83 -18.23 2.34
C ILE A 616 -51.12 -17.27 1.39
N HIS A 617 -50.83 -17.69 0.16
CA HIS A 617 -49.99 -16.95 -0.80
C HIS A 617 -50.46 -15.52 -1.01
N ASP A 618 -51.72 -15.33 -1.44
CA ASP A 618 -52.22 -14.00 -1.80
C ASP A 618 -52.28 -13.07 -0.58
N LYS A 619 -52.72 -13.61 0.57
CA LYS A 619 -52.75 -12.87 1.83
C LYS A 619 -51.34 -12.42 2.25
N PHE A 620 -50.33 -13.29 2.11
CA PHE A 620 -48.95 -12.92 2.43
C PHE A 620 -48.41 -11.86 1.46
N VAL A 621 -48.66 -12.00 0.17
CA VAL A 621 -48.23 -11.02 -0.85
C VAL A 621 -48.80 -9.64 -0.53
N ASP A 622 -50.09 -9.54 -0.19
CA ASP A 622 -50.72 -8.28 0.18
C ASP A 622 -50.08 -7.66 1.43
N LEU A 623 -49.87 -8.45 2.49
CA LEU A 623 -49.22 -8.00 3.72
C LEU A 623 -47.78 -7.54 3.47
N PHE A 624 -47.04 -8.29 2.64
CA PHE A 624 -45.67 -7.96 2.29
C PHE A 624 -45.59 -6.65 1.50
N ILE A 625 -46.45 -6.44 0.50
CA ILE A 625 -46.51 -5.19 -0.27
C ILE A 625 -46.86 -4.01 0.65
N GLN A 626 -47.82 -4.18 1.57
CA GLN A 626 -48.17 -3.14 2.54
C GLN A 626 -46.98 -2.76 3.42
N GLU A 627 -46.21 -3.76 3.90
CA GLU A 627 -45.02 -3.50 4.71
C GLU A 627 -43.91 -2.81 3.90
N VAL A 628 -43.69 -3.22 2.64
CA VAL A 628 -42.75 -2.54 1.74
C VAL A 628 -43.14 -1.08 1.53
N GLN A 629 -44.40 -0.79 1.21
CA GLN A 629 -44.88 0.59 1.00
C GLN A 629 -44.80 1.45 2.26
N LYS A 630 -45.08 0.85 3.42
CA LYS A 630 -45.04 1.53 4.72
C LYS A 630 -43.61 1.86 5.15
N THR A 631 -42.67 0.95 4.94
CA THR A 631 -41.35 1.00 5.58
C THR A 631 -40.24 1.41 4.61
N SER A 632 -40.26 0.98 3.34
CA SER A 632 -39.19 1.27 2.35
C SER A 632 -39.27 2.68 1.76
N LYS A 633 -39.22 3.71 2.59
CA LYS A 633 -39.08 5.10 2.14
C LYS A 633 -37.70 5.29 1.48
N VAL A 634 -37.71 5.54 0.18
CA VAL A 634 -36.50 5.82 -0.63
C VAL A 634 -36.16 7.30 -0.52
N GLY A 635 -34.90 7.64 -0.25
CA GLY A 635 -34.51 9.05 -0.11
C GLY A 635 -33.08 9.28 0.33
N ASP A 636 -32.81 10.50 0.81
CA ASP A 636 -31.51 10.88 1.35
C ASP A 636 -31.12 9.97 2.52
N PRO A 637 -30.01 9.21 2.44
CA PRO A 637 -29.62 8.28 3.49
C PRO A 637 -29.22 8.94 4.82
N PHE A 638 -29.05 10.27 4.86
CA PHE A 638 -28.86 11.01 6.11
C PHE A 638 -30.17 11.40 6.81
N SER A 639 -31.31 11.29 6.13
CA SER A 639 -32.62 11.54 6.73
C SER A 639 -33.04 10.39 7.66
N ALA A 640 -33.57 10.74 8.83
CA ALA A 640 -34.10 9.77 9.80
C ALA A 640 -35.31 8.99 9.27
N GLU A 641 -36.02 9.54 8.28
CA GLU A 641 -37.18 8.91 7.64
C GLU A 641 -36.78 7.91 6.54
N THR A 642 -35.55 7.95 6.06
CA THR A 642 -35.10 7.10 4.95
C THR A 642 -34.81 5.69 5.44
N PHE A 643 -35.42 4.70 4.78
CA PHE A 643 -35.06 3.30 4.96
C PHE A 643 -34.10 2.83 3.85
N GLN A 644 -34.30 3.31 2.62
CA GLN A 644 -33.59 2.84 1.43
C GLN A 644 -32.84 3.99 0.76
N GLY A 645 -31.52 3.93 0.76
CA GLY A 645 -30.67 4.85 -0.01
C GLY A 645 -30.48 4.45 -1.48
N PRO A 646 -29.45 4.98 -2.16
CA PRO A 646 -29.09 4.55 -3.51
C PRO A 646 -28.30 3.23 -3.53
N GLN A 647 -28.16 2.64 -4.73
CA GLN A 647 -27.18 1.59 -5.01
C GLN A 647 -25.77 2.18 -5.00
N VAL A 648 -24.75 1.38 -4.66
CA VAL A 648 -23.39 1.87 -4.40
C VAL A 648 -22.72 2.62 -5.56
N ASN A 649 -23.06 2.28 -6.80
CA ASN A 649 -22.53 2.94 -7.99
C ASN A 649 -23.42 2.70 -9.23
N LYS A 650 -23.09 3.39 -10.32
CA LYS A 650 -23.80 3.28 -11.60
C LYS A 650 -23.84 1.85 -12.16
N ALA A 651 -22.73 1.11 -12.08
CA ALA A 651 -22.66 -0.25 -12.60
C ALA A 651 -23.62 -1.20 -11.86
N GLN A 652 -23.73 -1.07 -10.54
CA GLN A 652 -24.67 -1.87 -9.74
C GLN A 652 -26.12 -1.46 -10.00
N PHE A 653 -26.39 -0.16 -10.11
CA PHE A 653 -27.70 0.36 -10.51
C PHE A 653 -28.16 -0.20 -11.86
N ASP A 654 -27.32 -0.12 -12.90
CA ASP A 654 -27.65 -0.63 -14.24
C ASP A 654 -27.83 -2.16 -14.21
N ARG A 655 -27.00 -2.87 -13.43
CA ARG A 655 -27.15 -4.32 -13.23
C ARG A 655 -28.51 -4.66 -12.63
N VAL A 656 -28.91 -4.02 -11.53
CA VAL A 656 -30.20 -4.27 -10.87
C VAL A 656 -31.36 -4.01 -11.84
N LEU A 657 -31.36 -2.89 -12.56
CA LEU A 657 -32.39 -2.57 -13.55
C LEU A 657 -32.46 -3.61 -14.68
N SER A 658 -31.31 -4.15 -15.12
CA SER A 658 -31.29 -5.21 -16.13
C SER A 658 -31.96 -6.50 -15.66
N TYR A 659 -31.85 -6.85 -14.38
CA TYR A 659 -32.58 -8.01 -13.81
C TYR A 659 -34.07 -7.73 -13.70
N ILE A 660 -34.45 -6.52 -13.31
CA ILE A 660 -35.87 -6.12 -13.27
C ILE A 660 -36.48 -6.22 -14.68
N ALA A 661 -35.78 -5.76 -15.71
CA ALA A 661 -36.22 -5.89 -17.10
C ALA A 661 -36.37 -7.36 -17.52
N SER A 662 -35.36 -8.20 -17.27
CA SER A 662 -35.42 -9.64 -17.57
C SER A 662 -36.55 -10.35 -16.83
N GLY A 663 -36.84 -9.98 -15.58
CA GLY A 663 -38.00 -10.50 -14.85
C GLY A 663 -39.33 -10.23 -15.56
N LYS A 664 -39.52 -9.01 -16.08
CA LYS A 664 -40.71 -8.63 -16.85
C LYS A 664 -40.76 -9.36 -18.21
N GLU A 665 -39.64 -9.46 -18.90
CA GLU A 665 -39.52 -10.13 -20.21
C GLU A 665 -39.79 -11.63 -20.13
N GLU A 666 -39.35 -12.29 -19.05
CA GLU A 666 -39.56 -13.73 -18.82
C GLU A 666 -40.98 -14.05 -18.31
N GLY A 667 -41.82 -13.03 -18.09
CA GLY A 667 -43.24 -13.18 -17.77
C GLY A 667 -43.56 -13.18 -16.27
N ALA A 668 -42.65 -12.73 -15.40
CA ALA A 668 -42.99 -12.49 -14.00
C ALA A 668 -43.85 -11.22 -13.85
N GLU A 669 -44.80 -11.24 -12.91
CA GLU A 669 -45.66 -10.10 -12.65
C GLU A 669 -45.00 -9.15 -11.64
N CYS A 670 -44.65 -7.95 -12.07
CA CYS A 670 -44.12 -6.88 -11.22
C CYS A 670 -45.27 -6.17 -10.47
N LYS A 671 -45.56 -6.59 -9.24
CA LYS A 671 -46.67 -6.06 -8.41
C LYS A 671 -46.38 -4.70 -7.79
N LEU A 672 -45.11 -4.39 -7.55
CA LEU A 672 -44.66 -3.14 -6.96
C LEU A 672 -43.30 -2.74 -7.54
N GLY A 673 -43.11 -1.44 -7.76
CA GLY A 673 -41.84 -0.86 -8.18
C GLY A 673 -41.42 -1.26 -9.60
N GLY A 674 -40.14 -1.60 -9.75
CA GLY A 674 -39.57 -2.07 -11.01
C GLY A 674 -39.12 -0.95 -11.95
N GLN A 675 -38.89 0.26 -11.43
CA GLN A 675 -38.33 1.38 -12.17
C GLN A 675 -37.18 2.05 -11.39
N PRO A 676 -36.36 2.87 -12.07
CA PRO A 676 -35.53 3.86 -11.39
C PRO A 676 -36.38 4.78 -10.51
N TYR A 677 -35.90 5.11 -9.31
CA TYR A 677 -36.56 6.09 -8.45
C TYR A 677 -35.95 7.48 -8.68
N SER A 678 -36.78 8.49 -8.93
CA SER A 678 -36.31 9.87 -9.03
C SER A 678 -36.13 10.46 -7.65
N SER A 679 -34.87 10.70 -7.25
CA SER A 679 -34.57 11.43 -6.02
C SER A 679 -35.08 12.88 -6.07
N ALA A 680 -35.05 13.58 -4.93
CA ALA A 680 -35.42 14.99 -4.86
C ALA A 680 -34.56 15.91 -5.77
N THR A 681 -33.32 15.49 -6.10
CA THR A 681 -32.41 16.23 -6.97
C THR A 681 -32.44 15.74 -8.42
N GLY A 682 -33.17 14.65 -8.71
CA GLY A 682 -33.15 13.96 -10.00
C GLY A 682 -31.83 13.24 -10.31
N LYS A 683 -30.90 13.16 -9.35
CA LYS A 683 -29.60 12.50 -9.48
C LYS A 683 -29.46 11.34 -8.48
N GLY A 684 -28.46 10.50 -8.70
CA GLY A 684 -28.11 9.40 -7.82
C GLY A 684 -28.70 8.07 -8.26
N TYR A 685 -28.21 7.00 -7.65
CA TYR A 685 -28.41 5.63 -8.14
C TYR A 685 -29.58 4.92 -7.44
N PHE A 686 -30.76 5.53 -7.40
CA PHE A 686 -31.90 5.02 -6.64
C PHE A 686 -32.79 4.06 -7.44
N VAL A 687 -33.11 2.92 -6.85
CA VAL A 687 -34.01 1.90 -7.44
C VAL A 687 -35.22 1.73 -6.53
N GLU A 688 -36.41 1.61 -7.12
CA GLU A 688 -37.63 1.32 -6.35
C GLU A 688 -37.59 -0.08 -5.70
N PRO A 689 -38.08 -0.24 -4.46
CA PRO A 689 -38.36 -1.55 -3.88
C PRO A 689 -39.27 -2.34 -4.83
N THR A 690 -38.81 -3.49 -5.29
CA THR A 690 -39.45 -4.22 -6.39
C THR A 690 -39.92 -5.61 -5.93
N VAL A 691 -41.19 -5.91 -6.23
CA VAL A 691 -41.84 -7.18 -5.84
C VAL A 691 -42.34 -7.90 -7.08
N PHE A 692 -41.79 -9.08 -7.36
CA PHE A 692 -42.23 -9.98 -8.41
C PHE A 692 -43.06 -11.14 -7.84
N THR A 693 -44.17 -11.44 -8.50
CA THR A 693 -45.01 -12.64 -8.26
C THR A 693 -45.16 -13.43 -9.56
N GLY A 694 -45.79 -14.60 -9.50
CA GLY A 694 -45.91 -15.47 -10.67
C GLY A 694 -44.56 -16.04 -11.15
N VAL A 695 -43.51 -15.93 -10.32
CA VAL A 695 -42.14 -16.30 -10.68
C VAL A 695 -42.02 -17.82 -10.82
N LYS A 696 -41.33 -18.26 -11.88
CA LYS A 696 -41.04 -19.66 -12.19
C LYS A 696 -39.58 -19.99 -11.90
N ASP A 697 -39.31 -21.25 -11.58
CA ASP A 697 -38.01 -21.68 -11.08
C ASP A 697 -36.86 -21.47 -12.08
N HIS A 698 -37.13 -21.47 -13.39
CA HIS A 698 -36.12 -21.26 -14.43
C HIS A 698 -35.79 -19.78 -14.68
N MET A 699 -36.58 -18.85 -14.12
CA MET A 699 -36.41 -17.43 -14.42
C MET A 699 -35.11 -16.89 -13.85
N LYS A 700 -34.46 -15.97 -14.56
CA LYS A 700 -33.18 -15.38 -14.15
C LYS A 700 -33.26 -14.70 -12.79
N ILE A 701 -34.33 -13.94 -12.53
CA ILE A 701 -34.59 -13.28 -11.24
C ILE A 701 -34.79 -14.27 -10.08
N TYR A 702 -35.09 -15.53 -10.37
CA TYR A 702 -35.18 -16.62 -9.39
C TYR A 702 -33.83 -17.33 -9.22
N ARG A 703 -33.08 -17.58 -10.30
CA ARG A 703 -31.81 -18.32 -10.25
C ARG A 703 -30.61 -17.50 -9.78
N GLU A 704 -30.55 -16.23 -10.17
CA GLU A 704 -29.34 -15.42 -10.04
C GLU A 704 -29.44 -14.38 -8.92
N GLU A 705 -28.27 -14.05 -8.35
CA GLU A 705 -28.12 -12.98 -7.38
C GLU A 705 -28.23 -11.61 -8.07
N ILE A 706 -29.29 -10.87 -7.70
CA ILE A 706 -29.54 -9.50 -8.20
C ILE A 706 -28.70 -8.49 -7.42
N PHE A 707 -28.64 -8.66 -6.09
CA PHE A 707 -27.94 -7.78 -5.15
C PHE A 707 -28.50 -6.34 -5.16
N GLY A 708 -29.82 -6.24 -5.12
CA GLY A 708 -30.60 -4.99 -5.10
C GLY A 708 -31.97 -5.24 -4.45
N PRO A 709 -32.83 -4.22 -4.32
CA PRO A 709 -34.04 -4.27 -3.51
C PRO A 709 -35.18 -4.96 -4.29
N CYS A 710 -34.97 -6.23 -4.66
CA CYS A 710 -35.83 -7.02 -5.54
C CYS A 710 -36.11 -8.39 -4.92
N VAL A 711 -37.38 -8.77 -4.89
CA VAL A 711 -37.82 -10.08 -4.38
C VAL A 711 -38.62 -10.85 -5.41
N ALA A 712 -38.37 -12.15 -5.48
CA ALA A 712 -39.16 -13.11 -6.24
C ALA A 712 -40.01 -13.96 -5.29
N ILE A 713 -41.34 -13.84 -5.41
CA ILE A 713 -42.30 -14.60 -4.61
C ILE A 713 -42.94 -15.70 -5.46
N SER A 714 -42.94 -16.93 -4.94
CA SER A 714 -43.58 -18.10 -5.55
C SER A 714 -44.34 -18.91 -4.50
N SER A 715 -45.38 -19.64 -4.91
CA SER A 715 -46.13 -20.55 -4.04
C SER A 715 -45.57 -21.96 -4.01
N PHE A 716 -45.78 -22.74 -2.94
CA PHE A 716 -45.56 -24.20 -2.88
C PHE A 716 -46.74 -24.91 -2.20
N SER A 717 -46.93 -26.21 -2.42
CA SER A 717 -48.07 -26.97 -1.88
C SER A 717 -47.70 -28.01 -0.81
N THR A 718 -46.44 -28.45 -0.77
CA THR A 718 -46.01 -29.47 0.20
C THR A 718 -44.66 -29.14 0.84
N GLU A 719 -44.41 -29.69 2.04
CA GLU A 719 -43.12 -29.58 2.72
C GLU A 719 -41.96 -30.08 1.84
N VAL A 720 -42.15 -31.21 1.14
CA VAL A 720 -41.13 -31.81 0.28
C VAL A 720 -40.79 -30.88 -0.89
N GLU A 721 -41.81 -30.29 -1.52
CA GLU A 721 -41.61 -29.31 -2.59
C GLU A 721 -40.86 -28.08 -2.08
N ALA A 722 -41.25 -27.54 -0.92
CA ALA A 722 -40.60 -26.37 -0.33
C ALA A 722 -39.09 -26.57 -0.14
N ILE A 723 -38.70 -27.73 0.40
CA ILE A 723 -37.29 -28.07 0.62
C ILE A 723 -36.55 -28.27 -0.71
N ASN A 724 -37.14 -29.01 -1.65
CA ASN A 724 -36.51 -29.21 -2.96
C ASN A 724 -36.25 -27.87 -3.66
N ARG A 725 -37.22 -26.96 -3.63
CA ARG A 725 -37.10 -25.64 -4.27
C ARG A 725 -36.18 -24.70 -3.50
N ALA A 726 -36.18 -24.75 -2.17
CA ALA A 726 -35.21 -24.01 -1.36
C ALA A 726 -33.77 -24.41 -1.71
N ASN A 727 -33.51 -25.72 -1.84
CA ASN A 727 -32.19 -26.28 -2.15
C ASN A 727 -31.81 -26.22 -3.64
N ASP A 728 -32.76 -26.05 -4.55
CA ASP A 728 -32.51 -25.86 -5.98
C ASP A 728 -31.96 -24.46 -6.27
N SER A 729 -30.71 -24.27 -5.86
CA SER A 729 -29.86 -23.14 -6.14
C SER A 729 -28.41 -23.59 -6.14
N PHE A 730 -27.58 -22.94 -6.94
CA PHE A 730 -26.12 -23.13 -6.85
C PHE A 730 -25.54 -22.57 -5.55
N TYR A 731 -26.32 -21.73 -4.85
CA TYR A 731 -25.97 -21.06 -3.61
C TYR A 731 -26.49 -21.81 -2.38
N GLY A 732 -25.93 -21.48 -1.22
CA GLY A 732 -26.30 -22.02 0.08
C GLY A 732 -25.74 -21.17 1.22
N LEU A 733 -26.00 -19.86 1.20
CA LEU A 733 -25.50 -18.94 2.23
C LEU A 733 -26.45 -18.85 3.43
N GLY A 734 -27.62 -18.24 3.24
CA GLY A 734 -28.66 -18.12 4.25
C GLY A 734 -29.97 -18.79 3.84
N ALA A 735 -30.87 -19.00 4.79
CA ALA A 735 -32.27 -19.37 4.58
C ALA A 735 -33.11 -18.99 5.80
N ALA A 736 -34.40 -18.71 5.61
CA ALA A 736 -35.34 -18.44 6.69
C ALA A 736 -36.55 -19.39 6.63
N LEU A 737 -37.05 -19.79 7.79
CA LEU A 737 -38.21 -20.66 7.98
C LEU A 737 -39.23 -19.97 8.89
N PHE A 738 -40.47 -19.80 8.43
CA PHE A 738 -41.56 -19.23 9.21
C PHE A 738 -42.66 -20.27 9.43
N THR A 739 -42.88 -20.65 10.69
CA THR A 739 -43.89 -21.63 11.14
C THR A 739 -44.04 -21.54 12.66
N ARG A 740 -45.23 -21.84 13.19
CA ARG A 740 -45.45 -21.96 14.64
C ARG A 740 -45.06 -23.34 15.17
N ASP A 741 -45.04 -24.34 14.30
CA ASP A 741 -44.55 -25.68 14.61
C ASP A 741 -43.01 -25.71 14.67
N ILE A 742 -42.47 -25.56 15.87
CA ILE A 742 -41.02 -25.61 16.13
C ILE A 742 -40.44 -27.01 15.84
N THR A 743 -41.24 -28.08 15.93
CA THR A 743 -40.77 -29.43 15.56
C THR A 743 -40.53 -29.52 14.05
N ARG A 744 -41.48 -28.99 13.26
CA ARG A 744 -41.32 -28.83 11.81
C ARG A 744 -40.10 -27.96 11.50
N ALA A 745 -39.98 -26.79 12.14
CA ALA A 745 -38.87 -25.87 11.89
C ALA A 745 -37.50 -26.53 12.11
N HIS A 746 -37.30 -27.22 13.24
CA HIS A 746 -36.04 -27.93 13.52
C HIS A 746 -35.78 -29.09 12.55
N ALA A 747 -36.80 -29.88 12.22
CA ALA A 747 -36.66 -30.98 11.27
C ALA A 747 -36.28 -30.49 9.87
N LEU A 748 -36.82 -29.34 9.47
CA LEU A 748 -36.56 -28.74 8.17
C LEU A 748 -35.24 -27.98 8.09
N ALA A 749 -34.84 -27.28 9.16
CA ALA A 749 -33.56 -26.59 9.20
C ALA A 749 -32.38 -27.53 8.88
N LYS A 750 -32.45 -28.80 9.31
CA LYS A 750 -31.46 -29.83 8.98
C LYS A 750 -31.42 -30.22 7.49
N LYS A 751 -32.55 -30.11 6.79
CA LYS A 751 -32.69 -30.50 5.37
C LYS A 751 -32.33 -29.37 4.40
N ILE A 752 -32.30 -28.12 4.87
CA ILE A 752 -31.94 -26.97 4.04
C ILE A 752 -30.42 -26.88 3.92
N GLU A 753 -29.94 -26.80 2.68
CA GLU A 753 -28.53 -26.77 2.35
C GLU A 753 -28.01 -25.32 2.32
N SER A 754 -28.06 -24.66 3.49
CA SER A 754 -27.52 -23.32 3.72
C SER A 754 -26.59 -23.29 4.93
N GLY A 755 -25.63 -22.37 4.91
CA GLY A 755 -24.71 -22.13 6.02
C GLY A 755 -25.40 -21.65 7.30
N THR A 756 -26.39 -20.77 7.14
CA THR A 756 -27.22 -20.24 8.22
C THR A 756 -28.69 -20.47 7.91
N VAL A 757 -29.47 -20.92 8.91
CA VAL A 757 -30.92 -21.06 8.83
C VAL A 757 -31.57 -20.33 10.00
N TRP A 758 -32.34 -19.28 9.71
CA TRP A 758 -33.14 -18.57 10.70
C TRP A 758 -34.53 -19.22 10.84
N ILE A 759 -35.04 -19.27 12.07
CA ILE A 759 -36.40 -19.73 12.37
C ILE A 759 -37.17 -18.55 12.95
N ASN A 760 -38.22 -18.12 12.28
CA ASN A 760 -39.08 -16.99 12.65
C ASN A 760 -38.36 -15.63 12.74
N SER A 761 -37.21 -15.50 12.07
CA SER A 761 -36.48 -14.25 11.84
C SER A 761 -35.77 -14.29 10.48
N SER A 762 -35.05 -13.22 10.13
CA SER A 762 -34.20 -13.19 8.93
C SER A 762 -33.12 -12.12 9.07
N ASN A 763 -31.88 -12.48 8.71
CA ASN A 763 -30.72 -11.60 8.65
C ASN A 763 -30.31 -10.92 9.97
N ASP A 764 -30.81 -11.38 11.12
CA ASP A 764 -30.16 -11.08 12.38
C ASP A 764 -28.84 -11.87 12.49
N SER A 765 -27.79 -11.19 12.97
CA SER A 765 -26.44 -11.74 13.12
C SER A 765 -25.94 -11.52 14.54
N ASP A 766 -25.01 -12.38 14.96
CA ASP A 766 -24.29 -12.27 16.21
C ASP A 766 -22.87 -12.78 16.01
N TYR A 767 -21.87 -11.98 16.40
CA TYR A 767 -20.45 -12.27 16.20
C TYR A 767 -19.97 -13.57 16.87
N ARG A 768 -20.74 -14.11 17.81
CA ARG A 768 -20.45 -15.39 18.48
C ARG A 768 -20.86 -16.60 17.65
N ILE A 769 -21.76 -16.42 16.67
CA ILE A 769 -22.29 -17.49 15.83
C ILE A 769 -21.49 -17.51 14.51
N PRO A 770 -20.97 -18.68 14.09
CA PRO A 770 -20.21 -18.78 12.86
C PRO A 770 -21.09 -18.45 11.65
N PHE A 771 -20.52 -17.72 10.70
CA PHE A 771 -21.15 -17.34 9.45
C PHE A 771 -20.39 -17.97 8.29
N GLY A 772 -21.11 -18.52 7.32
CA GLY A 772 -20.52 -18.76 6.00
C GLY A 772 -21.19 -19.83 5.17
N GLY A 773 -20.98 -19.78 3.86
CA GLY A 773 -21.77 -20.56 2.91
C GLY A 773 -21.43 -22.05 2.78
N VAL A 774 -22.33 -22.77 2.12
CA VAL A 774 -22.07 -24.07 1.48
C VAL A 774 -22.26 -23.96 -0.04
N LYS A 775 -22.02 -25.03 -0.80
CA LYS A 775 -22.11 -25.04 -2.27
C LYS A 775 -21.21 -23.95 -2.90
N GLN A 776 -21.74 -23.12 -3.80
CA GLN A 776 -20.99 -22.00 -4.40
C GLN A 776 -21.10 -20.69 -3.60
N SER A 777 -21.63 -20.72 -2.38
CA SER A 777 -21.68 -19.54 -1.50
C SER A 777 -20.45 -19.38 -0.62
N GLY A 778 -19.51 -20.34 -0.62
CA GLY A 778 -18.26 -20.16 0.10
C GLY A 778 -17.54 -21.43 0.50
N ILE A 779 -16.37 -21.22 1.11
CA ILE A 779 -15.50 -22.23 1.72
C ILE A 779 -14.95 -21.63 3.01
N GLY A 780 -15.09 -22.35 4.13
CA GLY A 780 -14.67 -21.87 5.45
C GLY A 780 -15.81 -21.15 6.19
N ARG A 781 -15.47 -20.54 7.32
CA ARG A 781 -16.40 -19.75 8.15
C ARG A 781 -15.69 -18.49 8.63
N GLU A 782 -16.44 -17.43 8.79
CA GLU A 782 -16.11 -16.23 9.55
C GLU A 782 -16.87 -16.26 10.90
N LEU A 783 -16.51 -15.37 11.83
CA LEU A 783 -17.14 -15.24 13.15
C LEU A 783 -17.06 -16.49 14.07
N GLY A 784 -17.37 -16.29 15.35
CA GLY A 784 -17.32 -17.33 16.37
C GLY A 784 -15.98 -18.06 16.50
N GLU A 785 -15.99 -19.23 17.14
CA GLU A 785 -14.78 -20.05 17.28
C GLU A 785 -14.32 -20.63 15.93
N ALA A 786 -15.25 -20.92 15.01
CA ALA A 786 -14.91 -21.47 13.70
C ALA A 786 -14.12 -20.47 12.84
N GLY A 787 -14.43 -19.17 12.95
CA GLY A 787 -13.72 -18.10 12.26
C GLY A 787 -12.26 -18.03 12.66
N ILE A 788 -11.96 -17.90 13.97
CA ILE A 788 -10.57 -17.85 14.44
C ILE A 788 -9.80 -19.16 14.21
N ALA A 789 -10.48 -20.31 14.24
CA ALA A 789 -9.84 -21.59 13.90
C ALA A 789 -9.23 -21.58 12.49
N ALA A 790 -9.87 -20.88 11.54
CA ALA A 790 -9.40 -20.74 10.16
C ALA A 790 -8.16 -19.83 10.00
N TYR A 791 -7.68 -19.22 11.10
CA TYR A 791 -6.49 -18.37 11.19
C TYR A 791 -5.35 -19.02 11.98
N THR A 792 -5.46 -20.31 12.30
CA THR A 792 -4.42 -21.07 13.01
C THR A 792 -4.02 -22.34 12.27
N ASN A 793 -2.76 -22.75 12.42
CA ASN A 793 -2.29 -24.08 12.09
C ASN A 793 -2.20 -24.95 13.35
N ILE A 794 -2.59 -26.22 13.26
CA ILE A 794 -2.43 -27.19 14.34
C ILE A 794 -1.11 -27.92 14.15
N LYS A 795 -0.18 -27.78 15.10
CA LYS A 795 1.07 -28.53 15.13
C LYS A 795 0.98 -29.64 16.16
N ALA A 796 1.14 -30.90 15.73
CA ALA A 796 1.25 -32.04 16.63
C ALA A 796 2.71 -32.26 17.06
N VAL A 797 2.93 -32.44 18.36
CA VAL A 797 4.25 -32.69 18.96
C VAL A 797 4.23 -34.04 19.66
N HIS A 798 5.23 -34.86 19.36
CA HIS A 798 5.34 -36.24 19.78
C HIS A 798 6.61 -36.46 20.59
N VAL A 799 6.54 -36.36 21.92
CA VAL A 799 7.69 -36.54 22.81
C VAL A 799 7.88 -38.02 23.14
N ASN A 800 9.06 -38.56 22.84
CA ASN A 800 9.43 -39.92 23.26
C ASN A 800 9.81 -39.91 24.74
N MET A 801 9.07 -40.66 25.56
CA MET A 801 9.30 -40.76 27.01
C MET A 801 10.02 -42.04 27.43
N GLY A 802 10.40 -42.92 26.48
CA GLY A 802 11.10 -44.16 26.82
C GLY A 802 11.09 -45.29 25.77
N ASN A 803 10.57 -45.05 24.55
CA ASN A 803 10.71 -46.00 23.45
C ASN A 803 12.18 -46.13 23.04
N ARG A 804 12.66 -47.37 22.98
CA ARG A 804 13.99 -47.76 22.48
C ARG A 804 13.78 -48.69 21.28
N LEU A 805 14.62 -48.53 20.25
CA LEU A 805 14.60 -49.37 19.05
C LEU A 805 15.41 -50.65 19.27
#